data_AF-G4YUD1-F1
#
_entry.id   AF-G4YUD1-F1
#
_cell.length_a   1.000
_cell.length_b   1.000
_cell.length_c   1.000
_cell.angle_alpha   90.00
_cell.angle_beta   90.00
_cell.angle_gamma   90.00
#
_symmetry.space_group_name_H-M   'P 1'
#
loop_
_entity.id
_entity.type
_entity.pdbx_description
1 polymer ?
#
loop_
_entity_poly.entity_id
_entity_poly.type
_entity_poly.pdbx_seq_one_letter_code
_entity_poly.pdbx_strand_id
1 'polypeptide(L)'
;MEEDETPAAPTDAENAEGEEEEPDTRLESDEYRAWKKNTPFLYDVVITHSLDWPSLTVQWLSSTTTESDFSVYELLLGTNTSGAEQNQLLKAKVGLPLDKKRDTPKLNEDTQELGDYNNAAKRKIKTSLRINHDGEVNRARCMPSDEFIVATKTPQAEVHVFDISKRKSDPEDSSCDPDFCLLGHDKEGYGLCWDPHEAFHLVSGSDDAIICEWDIRNAGKNVQPLHKYTGHTDVIEDVAWHRHHPKIFGSVGDDNNMLLWDTRSESYDKPAATVQAHSAEVNCLAFSPSSEYLVATGSSDKVVNLWDLRRLKTKLHSLEGHGDEIYQLQWSPHHDGVLGSCSADRRLHIWDLAKIGEEQTPDDSQDGPSELLFIHAGHTSKVLDFSWHPTEPWVVASVAEDNILHVWQMAEHIYNVEEETERQEVAEDELDAAAPKPAVRGAIFDMDGTLLDTEELSRVAIDGVVRQFGKEFTMAMHKAILGRPAVEWTSMAITAAGLTEADITPNEMFEQWAERMRDMSDRVEELPGGVEVLSTLHARGVPIALATSNSRSVVDAKIKHHPKLFSYFSTIVCGDDPAVKRGKPAPDIFRTASQRLFGLKEGEDGDQAPHCIVFEDSVNGYTAANAAGMHSIAIPDVRIHTDEAQRVELFGKADEVITSLTQFQIDNYDWLL
;
A
#
# COMPACT_ATOMS: atom_id res chain seq x y z
N MET A 1 4.71 -46.62 71.04
CA MET A 1 5.42 -45.51 71.71
C MET A 1 6.79 -45.48 71.11
N GLU A 2 6.95 -44.66 70.08
CA GLU A 2 8.19 -43.98 69.74
C GLU A 2 7.73 -42.79 68.90
N GLU A 3 8.00 -41.62 69.45
CA GLU A 3 7.54 -40.30 69.00
C GLU A 3 8.47 -39.82 67.88
N ASP A 4 7.85 -39.27 66.84
CA ASP A 4 8.49 -38.69 65.66
C ASP A 4 8.70 -37.20 65.94
N GLU A 5 9.96 -36.77 66.09
CA GLU A 5 10.35 -35.37 66.28
C GLU A 5 10.47 -34.68 64.91
N THR A 6 9.55 -33.75 64.65
CA THR A 6 9.64 -32.77 63.56
C THR A 6 10.83 -31.81 63.74
N PRO A 7 11.60 -31.49 62.69
CA PRO A 7 12.38 -30.27 62.63
C PRO A 7 11.64 -29.16 61.88
N ALA A 8 11.77 -27.95 62.43
CA ALA A 8 11.09 -26.72 62.05
C ALA A 8 11.54 -26.13 60.69
N ALA A 9 10.65 -25.32 60.13
CA ALA A 9 10.81 -24.54 58.90
C ALA A 9 12.02 -23.58 58.93
N PRO A 10 12.73 -23.38 57.81
CA PRO A 10 13.56 -22.21 57.61
C PRO A 10 12.71 -21.01 57.17
N THR A 11 13.00 -19.88 57.79
CA THR A 11 12.43 -18.55 57.61
C THR A 11 12.84 -17.90 56.30
N ASP A 12 11.91 -17.13 55.74
CA ASP A 12 12.05 -16.23 54.60
C ASP A 12 13.31 -15.34 54.66
N ALA A 13 14.16 -15.46 53.65
CA ALA A 13 15.14 -14.45 53.26
C ALA A 13 15.47 -14.59 51.77
N GLU A 14 14.90 -13.68 50.97
CA GLU A 14 15.44 -13.13 49.72
C GLU A 14 16.14 -14.08 48.74
N ASN A 15 15.37 -14.73 47.86
CA ASN A 15 15.83 -15.06 46.51
C ASN A 15 15.03 -14.19 45.52
N ALA A 16 15.55 -12.98 45.26
CA ALA A 16 15.30 -12.30 44.00
C ALA A 16 16.20 -12.97 42.94
N GLU A 17 15.78 -14.14 42.46
CA GLU A 17 16.32 -14.71 41.24
C GLU A 17 15.68 -13.93 40.08
N GLY A 18 16.50 -13.10 39.41
CA GLY A 18 16.08 -12.46 38.18
C GLY A 18 15.74 -13.55 37.17
N GLU A 19 14.53 -13.49 36.62
CA GLU A 19 14.16 -14.23 35.42
C GLU A 19 15.16 -13.82 34.32
N GLU A 20 16.11 -14.70 34.00
CA GLU A 20 16.91 -14.56 32.78
C GLU A 20 15.93 -14.78 31.61
N GLU A 21 15.51 -13.68 30.96
CA GLU A 21 14.73 -13.73 29.72
C GLU A 21 15.51 -14.56 28.70
N GLU A 22 14.93 -15.66 28.24
CA GLU A 22 15.50 -16.42 27.13
C GLU A 22 15.63 -15.50 25.90
N PRO A 23 16.75 -15.54 25.16
CA PRO A 23 16.96 -14.68 24.01
C PRO A 23 15.88 -14.97 22.95
N ASP A 24 15.18 -13.92 22.52
CA ASP A 24 14.17 -14.00 21.46
C ASP A 24 14.82 -14.41 20.13
N THR A 25 14.72 -15.70 19.78
CA THR A 25 15.31 -16.28 18.57
C THR A 25 14.69 -15.73 17.28
N ARG A 26 13.54 -15.05 17.33
CA ARG A 26 12.95 -14.34 16.18
C ARG A 26 13.85 -13.22 15.70
N LEU A 27 14.61 -12.62 16.62
CA LEU A 27 15.62 -11.62 16.30
C LEU A 27 16.80 -12.23 15.53
N GLU A 28 16.87 -13.52 15.25
CA GLU A 28 17.92 -14.09 14.38
C GLU A 28 17.60 -13.92 12.88
N SER A 29 16.33 -13.67 12.53
CA SER A 29 15.90 -13.40 11.16
C SER A 29 16.16 -11.94 10.77
N ASP A 30 16.95 -11.72 9.72
CA ASP A 30 17.19 -10.38 9.15
C ASP A 30 15.90 -9.72 8.63
N GLU A 31 14.96 -10.53 8.13
CA GLU A 31 13.67 -10.06 7.63
C GLU A 31 12.76 -9.56 8.76
N TYR A 32 12.66 -10.32 9.86
CA TYR A 32 11.89 -9.90 11.03
C TYR A 32 12.48 -8.65 11.67
N ARG A 33 13.82 -8.53 11.74
CA ARG A 33 14.50 -7.31 12.18
C ARG A 33 14.18 -6.10 11.29
N ALA A 34 14.15 -6.30 9.97
CA ALA A 34 13.79 -5.24 9.04
C ALA A 34 12.33 -4.80 9.22
N TRP A 35 11.40 -5.76 9.30
CA TRP A 35 9.99 -5.51 9.61
C TRP A 35 9.86 -4.72 10.92
N LYS A 36 10.50 -5.19 12.01
CA LYS A 36 10.43 -4.55 13.34
C LYS A 36 10.94 -3.11 13.34
N LYS A 37 11.93 -2.77 12.50
CA LYS A 37 12.41 -1.39 12.32
C LYS A 37 11.42 -0.51 11.56
N ASN A 38 10.65 -1.10 10.64
CA ASN A 38 9.71 -0.39 9.79
C ASN A 38 8.29 -0.29 10.41
N THR A 39 8.02 -1.00 11.50
CA THR A 39 6.70 -0.97 12.15
C THR A 39 6.17 0.43 12.49
N PRO A 40 6.97 1.46 12.89
CA PRO A 40 6.42 2.78 13.18
C PRO A 40 5.80 3.48 11.97
N PHE A 41 6.20 3.08 10.76
CA PHE A 41 5.70 3.64 9.51
C PHE A 41 4.57 2.80 8.94
N LEU A 42 4.49 1.52 9.29
CA LEU A 42 3.55 0.59 8.66
C LEU A 42 2.28 0.35 9.49
N TYR A 43 2.30 0.69 10.78
CA TYR A 43 1.21 0.34 11.69
C TYR A 43 0.87 1.45 12.68
N ASP A 44 -0.43 1.64 12.91
CA ASP A 44 -0.95 2.43 14.03
C ASP A 44 -0.92 1.64 15.35
N VAL A 45 -1.16 0.33 15.25
CA VAL A 45 -1.18 -0.61 16.39
C VAL A 45 -0.45 -1.88 16.00
N VAL A 46 0.46 -2.35 16.86
CA VAL A 46 0.98 -3.72 16.83
C VAL A 46 1.12 -4.18 18.27
N ILE A 47 0.47 -5.30 18.59
CA ILE A 47 0.56 -5.99 19.87
C ILE A 47 0.98 -7.42 19.56
N THR A 48 2.14 -7.80 20.08
CA THR A 48 2.65 -9.17 19.99
C THR A 48 2.46 -9.89 21.31
N HIS A 49 1.87 -11.08 21.27
CA HIS A 49 1.65 -11.90 22.44
C HIS A 49 2.02 -13.35 22.15
N SER A 50 2.91 -13.91 22.97
CA SER A 50 3.25 -15.33 22.94
C SER A 50 2.22 -16.11 23.77
N LEU A 51 1.51 -17.02 23.11
CA LEU A 51 0.57 -17.93 23.75
C LEU A 51 1.31 -19.11 24.38
N ASP A 52 0.73 -19.70 25.43
CA ASP A 52 1.25 -20.93 26.04
C ASP A 52 1.34 -22.08 25.01
N TRP A 53 0.33 -22.16 24.14
CA TRP A 53 0.22 -23.14 23.05
C TRP A 53 -0.26 -22.44 21.77
N PRO A 54 0.13 -22.92 20.57
CA PRO A 54 -0.31 -22.33 19.33
C PRO A 54 -1.83 -22.46 19.18
N SER A 55 -2.40 -21.49 18.48
CA SER A 55 -3.82 -21.45 18.18
C SER A 55 -4.05 -21.67 16.69
N LEU A 56 -4.88 -22.65 16.35
CA LEU A 56 -5.29 -22.90 14.96
C LEU A 56 -6.46 -22.01 14.53
N THR A 57 -7.01 -21.22 15.46
CA THR A 57 -8.24 -20.45 15.25
C THR A 57 -8.19 -19.13 15.99
N VAL A 58 -8.71 -18.08 15.36
CA VAL A 58 -8.93 -16.79 16.02
C VAL A 58 -10.20 -16.14 15.50
N GLN A 59 -11.01 -15.60 16.40
CA GLN A 59 -12.19 -14.82 16.04
C GLN A 59 -12.41 -13.69 17.04
N TRP A 60 -12.59 -12.46 16.56
CA TRP A 60 -13.07 -11.36 17.39
C TRP A 60 -14.52 -11.59 17.83
N LEU A 61 -14.81 -11.21 19.07
CA LEU A 61 -16.17 -11.08 19.59
C LEU A 61 -16.55 -9.60 19.63
N SER A 62 -17.83 -9.30 19.49
CA SER A 62 -18.38 -7.94 19.48
C SER A 62 -18.52 -7.33 20.88
N SER A 63 -18.22 -8.08 21.94
CA SER A 63 -18.29 -7.59 23.31
C SER A 63 -17.21 -6.54 23.58
N THR A 64 -17.62 -5.38 24.11
CA THR A 64 -16.70 -4.31 24.49
C THR A 64 -17.00 -3.82 25.90
N THR A 65 -15.95 -3.64 26.70
CA THR A 65 -16.01 -2.93 27.98
C THR A 65 -15.04 -1.76 27.94
N THR A 66 -15.54 -0.54 28.12
CA THR A 66 -14.68 0.65 28.17
C THR A 66 -14.13 0.84 29.58
N GLU A 67 -12.81 0.88 29.72
CA GLU A 67 -12.10 1.29 30.93
C GLU A 67 -11.56 2.73 30.78
N SER A 68 -10.93 3.30 31.81
CA SER A 68 -10.56 4.73 31.82
C SER A 68 -9.62 5.17 30.70
N ASP A 69 -8.76 4.25 30.21
CA ASP A 69 -7.66 4.57 29.29
C ASP A 69 -7.59 3.66 28.04
N PHE A 70 -8.48 2.67 27.92
CA PHE A 70 -8.53 1.70 26.81
C PHE A 70 -9.92 1.05 26.72
N SER A 71 -10.26 0.56 25.53
CA SER A 71 -11.40 -0.33 25.31
C SER A 71 -10.92 -1.78 25.40
N VAL A 72 -11.65 -2.61 26.15
CA VAL A 72 -11.39 -4.05 26.27
C VAL A 72 -12.32 -4.80 25.34
N TYR A 73 -11.71 -5.53 24.41
CA TYR A 73 -12.38 -6.43 23.47
C TYR A 73 -12.04 -7.88 23.81
N GLU A 74 -12.77 -8.82 23.23
CA GLU A 74 -12.57 -10.25 23.48
C GLU A 74 -12.23 -11.00 22.18
N LEU A 75 -11.32 -11.97 22.29
CA LEU A 75 -10.94 -12.92 21.25
C LEU A 75 -11.34 -14.33 21.68
N LEU A 76 -11.85 -15.09 20.73
CA LEU A 76 -12.00 -16.53 20.81
C LEU A 76 -10.74 -17.18 20.21
N LEU A 77 -10.12 -18.09 20.96
CA LEU A 77 -8.90 -18.79 20.59
C LEU A 77 -9.03 -20.28 20.95
N GLY A 78 -8.18 -21.11 20.37
CA GLY A 78 -8.01 -22.52 20.74
C GLY A 78 -6.57 -22.85 21.14
N THR A 79 -6.34 -24.06 21.63
CA THR A 79 -4.99 -24.60 21.81
C THR A 79 -4.75 -25.77 20.86
N ASN A 80 -3.49 -25.95 20.47
CA ASN A 80 -2.96 -27.20 19.94
C ASN A 80 -1.73 -27.61 20.77
N THR A 81 -1.92 -28.55 21.69
CA THR A 81 -0.87 -29.03 22.60
C THR A 81 -0.08 -30.22 22.05
N SER A 82 -0.45 -30.75 20.87
CA SER A 82 0.06 -32.03 20.35
C SER A 82 -0.02 -33.18 21.37
N GLY A 83 -1.03 -33.15 22.26
CA GLY A 83 -1.25 -34.14 23.31
C GLY A 83 -0.36 -34.00 24.55
N ALA A 84 0.47 -32.95 24.64
CA ALA A 84 1.32 -32.71 25.81
C ALA A 84 0.52 -32.24 27.04
N GLU A 85 -0.55 -31.47 26.82
CA GLU A 85 -1.42 -30.92 27.85
C GLU A 85 -2.90 -30.99 27.44
N GLN A 86 -3.80 -30.77 28.40
CA GLN A 86 -5.24 -30.68 28.16
C GLN A 86 -5.53 -29.50 27.23
N ASN A 87 -6.09 -29.77 26.05
CA ASN A 87 -6.50 -28.72 25.13
C ASN A 87 -7.71 -27.95 25.65
N GLN A 88 -7.80 -26.68 25.27
CA GLN A 88 -8.79 -25.74 25.75
C GLN A 88 -9.32 -24.84 24.64
N LEU A 89 -10.63 -24.57 24.68
CA LEU A 89 -11.24 -23.40 24.06
C LEU A 89 -11.05 -22.21 25.00
N LEU A 90 -10.53 -21.11 24.45
CA LEU A 90 -10.09 -19.94 25.21
C LEU A 90 -10.89 -18.71 24.82
N LYS A 91 -11.20 -17.86 25.80
CA LYS A 91 -11.62 -16.48 25.56
C LYS A 91 -10.60 -15.53 26.17
N ALA A 92 -9.94 -14.72 25.37
CA ALA A 92 -8.92 -13.77 25.81
C ALA A 92 -9.42 -12.33 25.72
N LYS A 93 -8.96 -11.47 26.63
CA LYS A 93 -9.23 -10.03 26.64
C LYS A 93 -8.06 -9.27 26.05
N VAL A 94 -8.35 -8.32 25.16
CA VAL A 94 -7.37 -7.45 24.50
C VAL A 94 -7.74 -5.99 24.80
N GLY A 95 -6.79 -5.21 25.30
CA GLY A 95 -6.99 -3.77 25.52
C GLY A 95 -6.45 -2.94 24.36
N LEU A 96 -7.32 -2.23 23.64
CA LEU A 96 -6.94 -1.31 22.57
C LEU A 96 -7.04 0.16 23.04
N PRO A 97 -6.14 1.05 22.60
CA PRO A 97 -6.15 2.45 23.02
C PRO A 97 -7.41 3.20 22.54
N LEU A 98 -7.87 4.17 23.33
CA LEU A 98 -8.93 5.10 22.92
C LEU A 98 -8.37 6.16 21.95
N ASP A 99 -9.09 6.44 20.86
CA ASP A 99 -8.68 7.29 19.73
C ASP A 99 -8.07 8.66 20.08
N LYS A 100 -8.40 9.24 21.23
CA LYS A 100 -7.98 10.60 21.60
C LYS A 100 -6.54 10.73 22.13
N LYS A 101 -5.77 9.63 22.17
CA LYS A 101 -4.36 9.61 22.61
C LYS A 101 -3.52 8.61 21.79
N ARG A 102 -3.69 8.56 20.47
CA ARG A 102 -2.71 7.89 19.59
C ARG A 102 -1.44 8.75 19.53
N ASP A 103 -0.68 8.79 20.62
CA ASP A 103 0.70 9.29 20.58
C ASP A 103 1.47 8.42 19.56
N THR A 104 2.28 9.04 18.71
CA THR A 104 3.22 8.34 17.81
C THR A 104 3.86 7.17 18.54
N PRO A 105 3.81 5.93 18.02
CA PRO A 105 4.37 4.77 18.71
C PRO A 105 5.86 5.01 18.94
N LYS A 106 6.23 5.21 20.21
CA LYS A 106 7.63 5.37 20.61
C LYS A 106 8.23 3.99 20.78
N LEU A 107 9.37 3.77 20.13
CA LEU A 107 10.21 2.62 20.38
C LEU A 107 10.65 2.66 21.85
N ASN A 108 10.37 1.60 22.60
CA ASN A 108 10.97 1.45 23.93
C ASN A 108 12.47 1.16 23.73
N GLU A 109 13.34 2.07 24.17
CA GLU A 109 14.79 1.95 23.98
C GLU A 109 15.40 0.73 24.71
N ASP A 110 14.73 0.24 25.77
CA ASP A 110 15.21 -0.88 26.60
C ASP A 110 14.80 -2.25 26.03
N THR A 111 13.56 -2.39 25.53
CA THR A 111 13.06 -3.66 24.97
C THR A 111 13.17 -3.73 23.44
N GLN A 112 13.46 -2.59 22.79
CA GLN A 112 13.35 -2.41 21.33
C GLN A 112 12.00 -2.87 20.76
N GLU A 113 10.93 -2.83 21.56
CA GLU A 113 9.57 -3.14 21.14
C GLU A 113 8.81 -1.86 20.78
N LEU A 114 8.04 -1.93 19.69
CA LEU A 114 7.06 -0.90 19.36
C LEU A 114 5.74 -1.22 20.06
N GLY A 115 5.18 -0.25 20.79
CA GLY A 115 3.85 -0.38 21.39
C GLY A 115 3.80 -0.38 22.92
N ASP A 116 4.88 -0.05 23.64
CA ASP A 116 4.78 0.18 25.08
C ASP A 116 4.18 1.56 25.35
N TYR A 117 2.87 1.66 25.18
CA TYR A 117 2.06 2.79 25.63
C TYR A 117 2.10 2.87 27.17
N ASN A 118 3.22 3.31 27.75
CA ASN A 118 3.41 3.75 29.15
C ASN A 118 2.76 2.88 30.26
N ASN A 119 2.48 1.58 30.04
CA ASN A 119 1.91 0.67 31.04
C ASN A 119 1.84 -0.81 30.58
N ALA A 120 2.96 -1.38 30.11
CA ALA A 120 3.12 -2.78 29.70
C ALA A 120 2.38 -3.83 30.58
N ALA A 121 2.32 -3.63 31.90
CA ALA A 121 1.68 -4.58 32.82
C ALA A 121 0.14 -4.64 32.74
N LYS A 122 -0.53 -3.56 32.31
CA LYS A 122 -2.00 -3.47 32.29
C LYS A 122 -2.64 -3.91 30.96
N ARG A 123 -1.87 -3.96 29.87
CA ARG A 123 -2.37 -4.21 28.51
C ARG A 123 -2.01 -5.59 27.95
N LYS A 124 -1.42 -6.48 28.75
CA LYS A 124 -1.18 -7.88 28.35
C LYS A 124 -2.52 -8.54 27.98
N ILE A 125 -2.54 -9.25 26.86
CA ILE A 125 -3.64 -10.14 26.51
C ILE A 125 -3.79 -11.14 27.66
N LYS A 126 -5.02 -11.26 28.19
CA LYS A 126 -5.31 -12.11 29.34
C LYS A 126 -6.43 -13.06 29.04
N THR A 127 -6.16 -14.35 29.20
CA THR A 127 -7.20 -15.37 29.16
C THR A 127 -8.21 -15.12 30.27
N SER A 128 -9.48 -15.01 29.90
CA SER A 128 -10.62 -14.73 30.78
C SER A 128 -11.54 -15.93 30.99
N LEU A 129 -11.50 -16.89 30.08
CA LEU A 129 -12.23 -18.15 30.16
C LEU A 129 -11.40 -19.25 29.52
N ARG A 130 -11.38 -20.42 30.16
CA ARG A 130 -10.78 -21.67 29.68
C ARG A 130 -11.86 -22.74 29.79
N ILE A 131 -12.11 -23.45 28.71
CA ILE A 131 -13.06 -24.57 28.65
C ILE A 131 -12.28 -25.76 28.11
N ASN A 132 -12.27 -26.88 28.83
CA ASN A 132 -11.63 -28.10 28.33
C ASN A 132 -12.23 -28.55 27.00
N HIS A 133 -11.36 -29.00 26.12
CA HIS A 133 -11.71 -29.48 24.79
C HIS A 133 -11.08 -30.84 24.52
N ASP A 134 -11.82 -31.74 23.88
CA ASP A 134 -11.29 -33.05 23.48
C ASP A 134 -10.38 -32.87 22.25
N GLY A 135 -9.07 -32.98 22.46
CA GLY A 135 -8.08 -32.69 21.44
C GLY A 135 -7.97 -31.19 21.10
N GLU A 136 -7.11 -30.87 20.14
CA GLU A 136 -6.90 -29.51 19.64
C GLU A 136 -8.19 -28.89 19.08
N VAL A 137 -8.22 -27.57 19.04
CA VAL A 137 -9.36 -26.83 18.47
C VAL A 137 -9.03 -26.44 17.04
N ASN A 138 -9.39 -27.30 16.07
CA ASN A 138 -9.09 -27.09 14.65
C ASN A 138 -9.70 -25.79 14.11
N ARG A 139 -10.94 -25.48 14.52
CA ARG A 139 -11.61 -24.21 14.21
C ARG A 139 -12.67 -23.92 15.27
N ALA A 140 -12.80 -22.67 15.70
CA ALA A 140 -13.86 -22.24 16.60
C ALA A 140 -14.59 -21.02 16.00
N ARG A 141 -15.93 -21.07 15.96
CA ARG A 141 -16.77 -19.98 15.43
C ARG A 141 -17.98 -19.76 16.33
N CYS A 142 -18.23 -18.51 16.69
CA CYS A 142 -19.44 -18.11 17.41
C CYS A 142 -20.63 -17.94 16.46
N MET A 143 -21.83 -18.17 16.98
CA MET A 143 -23.07 -17.99 16.26
C MET A 143 -23.35 -16.49 16.06
N PRO A 144 -23.59 -15.99 14.84
CA PRO A 144 -23.73 -14.55 14.59
C PRO A 144 -24.84 -13.85 15.39
N SER A 145 -25.93 -14.56 15.70
CA SER A 145 -27.04 -14.00 16.47
C SER A 145 -26.83 -14.04 18.00
N ASP A 146 -25.89 -14.84 18.49
CA ASP A 146 -25.54 -14.96 19.91
C ASP A 146 -24.12 -15.51 20.06
N GLU A 147 -23.17 -14.60 20.30
CA GLU A 147 -21.74 -14.93 20.35
C GLU A 147 -21.35 -15.83 21.54
N PHE A 148 -22.28 -16.08 22.49
CA PHE A 148 -22.03 -17.03 23.56
C PHE A 148 -22.11 -18.49 23.11
N ILE A 149 -22.76 -18.76 21.97
CA ILE A 149 -22.86 -20.11 21.42
C ILE A 149 -21.72 -20.30 20.43
N VAL A 150 -20.77 -21.17 20.76
CA VAL A 150 -19.54 -21.42 20.00
C VAL A 150 -19.51 -22.86 19.53
N ALA A 151 -19.39 -23.07 18.22
CA ALA A 151 -19.10 -24.39 17.64
C ALA A 151 -17.59 -24.56 17.44
N THR A 152 -17.09 -25.78 17.63
CA THR A 152 -15.69 -26.14 17.44
C THR A 152 -15.53 -27.43 16.64
N LYS A 153 -14.53 -27.45 15.76
CA LYS A 153 -14.03 -28.67 15.13
C LYS A 153 -12.98 -29.31 16.03
N THR A 154 -13.05 -30.63 16.12
CA THR A 154 -12.15 -31.48 16.91
C THR A 154 -11.25 -32.28 15.97
N PRO A 155 -10.16 -32.89 16.46
CA PRO A 155 -9.38 -33.89 15.74
C PRO A 155 -10.09 -35.27 15.69
N GLN A 156 -11.38 -35.31 16.04
CA GLN A 156 -12.25 -36.46 15.88
C GLN A 156 -13.41 -36.13 14.92
N ALA A 157 -14.34 -37.07 14.76
CA ALA A 157 -15.49 -36.94 13.89
C ALA A 157 -16.52 -35.92 14.39
N GLU A 158 -16.59 -35.71 15.69
CA GLU A 158 -17.62 -34.91 16.32
C GLU A 158 -17.33 -33.40 16.21
N VAL A 159 -18.40 -32.61 16.01
CA VAL A 159 -18.36 -31.15 16.18
C VAL A 159 -18.94 -30.82 17.55
N HIS A 160 -18.24 -30.02 18.34
CA HIS A 160 -18.71 -29.64 19.67
C HIS A 160 -19.35 -28.26 19.65
N VAL A 161 -20.38 -28.03 20.46
CA VAL A 161 -20.97 -26.71 20.67
C VAL A 161 -21.02 -26.41 22.16
N PHE A 162 -20.54 -25.23 22.53
CA PHE A 162 -20.48 -24.73 23.89
C PHE A 162 -21.29 -23.45 24.00
N ASP A 163 -22.13 -23.35 25.03
CA ASP A 163 -22.60 -22.10 25.58
C ASP A 163 -21.59 -21.61 26.60
N ILE A 164 -20.73 -20.70 26.16
CA ILE A 164 -19.60 -20.20 26.96
C ILE A 164 -20.08 -19.34 28.14
N SER A 165 -21.31 -18.81 28.10
CA SER A 165 -21.88 -17.99 29.18
C SER A 165 -22.18 -18.81 30.44
N LYS A 166 -22.39 -20.12 30.28
CA LYS A 166 -22.68 -21.06 31.38
C LYS A 166 -21.42 -21.59 32.06
N ARG A 167 -20.24 -21.32 31.51
CA ARG A 167 -18.97 -21.93 31.95
C ARG A 167 -18.31 -21.08 33.03
N LYS A 168 -17.71 -21.75 34.03
CA LYS A 168 -16.87 -21.09 35.03
C LYS A 168 -15.46 -20.94 34.47
N SER A 169 -14.77 -19.86 34.83
CA SER A 169 -13.33 -19.74 34.60
C SER A 169 -12.60 -20.81 35.42
N ASP A 170 -11.73 -21.57 34.77
CA ASP A 170 -10.86 -22.62 35.33
C ASP A 170 -11.58 -23.95 35.68
N PRO A 171 -11.56 -24.94 34.76
CA PRO A 171 -12.12 -26.26 35.03
C PRO A 171 -11.26 -27.02 36.06
N GLU A 172 -11.91 -27.59 37.09
CA GLU A 172 -11.25 -28.37 38.15
C GLU A 172 -10.87 -29.79 37.71
N ASP A 173 -11.51 -30.31 36.66
CA ASP A 173 -11.21 -31.60 36.05
C ASP A 173 -10.68 -31.42 34.62
N SER A 174 -10.22 -32.50 33.99
CA SER A 174 -9.75 -32.51 32.60
C SER A 174 -10.84 -32.97 31.62
N SER A 175 -12.11 -33.03 32.03
CA SER A 175 -13.17 -33.56 31.19
C SER A 175 -13.73 -32.47 30.27
N CYS A 176 -13.92 -32.82 29.00
CA CYS A 176 -14.67 -32.00 28.05
C CYS A 176 -16.16 -32.31 28.18
N ASP A 177 -16.99 -31.26 28.30
CA ASP A 177 -18.44 -31.39 28.45
C ASP A 177 -19.17 -30.40 27.52
N PRO A 178 -19.26 -30.68 26.21
CA PRO A 178 -19.95 -29.81 25.27
C PRO A 178 -21.46 -29.81 25.55
N ASP A 179 -22.13 -28.68 25.31
CA ASP A 179 -23.60 -28.58 25.40
C ASP A 179 -24.26 -29.42 24.30
N PHE A 180 -23.66 -29.43 23.12
CA PHE A 180 -24.04 -30.30 22.00
C PHE A 180 -22.83 -30.99 21.38
N CYS A 181 -22.98 -32.26 21.06
CA CYS A 181 -22.07 -33.09 20.30
C CYS A 181 -22.78 -33.44 18.98
N LEU A 182 -22.36 -32.79 17.90
CA LEU A 182 -22.93 -32.98 16.57
C LEU A 182 -22.21 -34.14 15.89
N LEU A 183 -22.98 -35.18 15.60
CA LEU A 183 -22.53 -36.42 14.99
C LEU A 183 -22.78 -36.34 13.49
N GLY A 184 -22.06 -37.14 12.70
CA GLY A 184 -22.34 -37.29 11.28
C GLY A 184 -21.12 -37.53 10.43
N HIS A 185 -19.99 -36.92 10.77
CA HIS A 185 -18.73 -37.22 10.11
C HIS A 185 -18.12 -38.53 10.61
N ASP A 186 -17.14 -39.02 9.88
CA ASP A 186 -16.31 -40.19 10.25
C ASP A 186 -14.83 -39.82 10.47
N LYS A 187 -14.44 -38.57 10.19
CA LYS A 187 -13.10 -38.02 10.37
C LYS A 187 -13.13 -36.57 10.86
N GLU A 188 -11.97 -36.04 11.20
CA GLU A 188 -11.80 -34.62 11.53
C GLU A 188 -12.05 -33.69 10.34
N GLY A 189 -11.86 -32.38 10.56
CA GLY A 189 -11.77 -31.40 9.50
C GLY A 189 -11.75 -29.97 10.03
N TYR A 190 -11.73 -29.00 9.11
CA TYR A 190 -11.60 -27.58 9.44
C TYR A 190 -12.83 -26.75 9.07
N GLY A 191 -13.51 -27.06 7.97
CA GLY A 191 -14.69 -26.33 7.51
C GLY A 191 -15.81 -26.26 8.55
N LEU A 192 -16.21 -25.05 8.94
CA LEU A 192 -17.24 -24.80 9.94
C LEU A 192 -17.88 -23.41 9.72
N CYS A 193 -19.20 -23.37 9.52
CA CYS A 193 -19.91 -22.12 9.29
C CYS A 193 -21.32 -22.15 9.89
N TRP A 194 -21.62 -21.17 10.75
CA TRP A 194 -22.98 -20.87 11.18
C TRP A 194 -23.76 -20.17 10.07
N ASP A 195 -25.05 -20.50 9.95
CA ASP A 195 -25.96 -19.78 9.06
C ASP A 195 -26.19 -18.36 9.61
N PRO A 196 -25.82 -17.30 8.89
CA PRO A 196 -26.03 -15.94 9.35
C PRO A 196 -27.50 -15.50 9.28
N HIS A 197 -28.38 -16.27 8.62
CA HIS A 197 -29.80 -15.97 8.45
C HIS A 197 -30.69 -16.73 9.43
N GLU A 198 -30.22 -17.87 9.96
CA GLU A 198 -30.99 -18.72 10.85
C GLU A 198 -30.18 -19.12 12.10
N ALA A 199 -30.61 -18.62 13.27
CA ALA A 199 -30.01 -18.97 14.55
C ALA A 199 -30.10 -20.48 14.81
N PHE A 200 -29.04 -21.05 15.40
CA PHE A 200 -28.86 -22.46 15.75
C PHE A 200 -28.69 -23.40 14.55
N HIS A 201 -28.46 -22.85 13.35
CA HIS A 201 -28.25 -23.62 12.12
C HIS A 201 -26.80 -23.50 11.67
N LEU A 202 -26.15 -24.61 11.34
CA LEU A 202 -24.74 -24.63 10.92
C LEU A 202 -24.40 -25.80 10.00
N VAL A 203 -23.30 -25.65 9.28
CA VAL A 203 -22.69 -26.69 8.44
C VAL A 203 -21.22 -26.90 8.80
N SER A 204 -20.71 -28.11 8.57
CA SER A 204 -19.28 -28.39 8.60
C SER A 204 -18.85 -29.35 7.50
N GLY A 205 -17.62 -29.15 7.01
CA GLY A 205 -16.90 -30.05 6.11
C GLY A 205 -15.90 -30.92 6.88
N SER A 206 -15.44 -31.99 6.26
CA SER A 206 -14.52 -32.97 6.85
C SER A 206 -13.68 -33.69 5.80
N ASP A 207 -12.58 -34.28 6.27
CA ASP A 207 -11.70 -35.20 5.56
C ASP A 207 -12.37 -36.50 5.09
N ASP A 208 -13.62 -36.72 5.51
CA ASP A 208 -14.48 -37.79 4.99
C ASP A 208 -15.18 -37.44 3.66
N ALA A 209 -14.93 -36.25 3.11
CA ALA A 209 -15.55 -35.71 1.90
C ALA A 209 -17.07 -35.48 2.01
N ILE A 210 -17.60 -35.37 3.24
CA ILE A 210 -19.01 -35.11 3.52
C ILE A 210 -19.17 -33.72 4.13
N ILE A 211 -20.24 -33.03 3.77
CA ILE A 211 -20.75 -31.85 4.50
C ILE A 211 -21.93 -32.30 5.34
N CYS A 212 -21.94 -31.98 6.62
CA CYS A 212 -23.10 -32.20 7.48
C CYS A 212 -23.76 -30.87 7.83
N GLU A 213 -25.09 -30.87 7.92
CA GLU A 213 -25.94 -29.72 8.29
C GLU A 213 -26.74 -30.06 9.54
N TRP A 214 -26.82 -29.15 10.51
CA TRP A 214 -27.57 -29.36 11.76
C TRP A 214 -28.39 -28.13 12.15
N ASP A 215 -29.55 -28.37 12.77
CA ASP A 215 -30.30 -27.39 13.58
C ASP A 215 -30.30 -27.88 15.02
N ILE A 216 -29.77 -27.05 15.94
CA ILE A 216 -29.63 -27.38 17.36
C ILE A 216 -30.70 -26.72 18.26
N ARG A 217 -31.64 -25.93 17.71
CA ARG A 217 -32.57 -25.07 18.48
C ARG A 217 -33.38 -25.82 19.54
N ASN A 218 -33.75 -27.06 19.26
CA ASN A 218 -34.50 -27.94 20.16
C ASN A 218 -33.87 -29.33 20.27
N ALA A 219 -32.57 -29.45 19.99
CA ALA A 219 -31.88 -30.72 20.00
C ALA A 219 -31.54 -31.17 21.43
N GLY A 220 -31.34 -32.48 21.60
CA GLY A 220 -30.67 -33.01 22.79
C GLY A 220 -29.16 -32.88 22.66
N LYS A 221 -28.40 -33.36 23.65
CA LYS A 221 -26.93 -33.26 23.65
C LYS A 221 -26.27 -33.89 22.42
N ASN A 222 -26.70 -35.07 21.98
CA ASN A 222 -26.16 -35.71 20.77
C ASN A 222 -27.09 -35.43 19.59
N VAL A 223 -26.57 -34.79 18.54
CA VAL A 223 -27.38 -34.29 17.41
C VAL A 223 -26.96 -35.02 16.13
N GLN A 224 -27.91 -35.68 15.47
CA GLN A 224 -27.71 -36.26 14.13
C GLN A 224 -27.87 -35.16 13.07
N PRO A 225 -27.20 -35.26 11.92
CA PRO A 225 -27.30 -34.25 10.88
C PRO A 225 -28.70 -34.28 10.27
N LEU A 226 -29.22 -33.10 9.96
CA LEU A 226 -30.42 -32.94 9.14
C LEU A 226 -30.18 -33.51 7.75
N HIS A 227 -29.05 -33.14 7.15
CA HIS A 227 -28.65 -33.56 5.82
C HIS A 227 -27.15 -33.84 5.75
N LYS A 228 -26.78 -34.74 4.83
CA LYS A 228 -25.38 -35.04 4.49
C LYS A 228 -25.20 -34.83 2.99
N TYR A 229 -24.32 -33.91 2.61
CA TYR A 229 -24.04 -33.59 1.22
C TYR A 229 -22.80 -34.34 0.74
N THR A 230 -22.92 -35.04 -0.38
CA THR A 230 -21.88 -35.92 -0.95
C THR A 230 -21.63 -35.57 -2.40
N GLY A 231 -20.83 -34.53 -2.64
CA GLY A 231 -20.47 -34.07 -3.99
C GLY A 231 -18.97 -33.95 -4.21
N HIS A 232 -18.21 -33.64 -3.17
CA HIS A 232 -16.76 -33.66 -3.21
C HIS A 232 -16.25 -35.10 -3.33
N THR A 233 -15.09 -35.26 -3.97
CA THR A 233 -14.43 -36.57 -4.14
C THR A 233 -13.22 -36.75 -3.25
N ASP A 234 -12.83 -35.70 -2.51
CA ASP A 234 -11.72 -35.70 -1.57
C ASP A 234 -12.03 -34.78 -0.36
N VAL A 235 -11.06 -34.58 0.54
CA VAL A 235 -11.16 -33.74 1.75
C VAL A 235 -11.85 -32.41 1.48
N ILE A 236 -12.76 -32.01 2.38
CA ILE A 236 -13.40 -30.68 2.34
C ILE A 236 -12.72 -29.77 3.35
N GLU A 237 -12.01 -28.79 2.82
CA GLU A 237 -11.22 -27.84 3.61
C GLU A 237 -12.08 -26.74 4.23
N ASP A 238 -13.07 -26.23 3.49
CA ASP A 238 -13.91 -25.14 3.98
C ASP A 238 -15.35 -25.15 3.46
N VAL A 239 -16.23 -24.56 4.25
CA VAL A 239 -17.65 -24.38 3.95
C VAL A 239 -18.09 -22.99 4.39
N ALA A 240 -18.92 -22.32 3.59
CA ALA A 240 -19.39 -20.98 3.90
C ALA A 240 -20.84 -20.76 3.46
N TRP A 241 -21.68 -20.25 4.35
CA TRP A 241 -23.02 -19.79 3.99
C TRP A 241 -22.97 -18.49 3.17
N HIS A 242 -23.89 -18.36 2.22
CA HIS A 242 -24.01 -17.14 1.44
C HIS A 242 -24.51 -15.98 2.31
N ARG A 243 -23.92 -14.80 2.18
CA ARG A 243 -24.24 -13.63 3.04
C ARG A 243 -25.60 -12.99 2.76
N HIS A 244 -26.15 -13.16 1.55
CA HIS A 244 -27.43 -12.56 1.13
C HIS A 244 -28.54 -13.57 0.80
N HIS A 245 -28.24 -14.86 0.71
CA HIS A 245 -29.17 -15.87 0.21
C HIS A 245 -29.26 -17.03 1.22
N PRO A 246 -30.36 -17.13 2.00
CA PRO A 246 -30.45 -17.99 3.19
C PRO A 246 -30.56 -19.49 2.91
N LYS A 247 -30.43 -19.90 1.64
CA LYS A 247 -30.54 -21.29 1.20
C LYS A 247 -29.37 -21.72 0.33
N ILE A 248 -28.36 -20.86 0.18
CA ILE A 248 -27.17 -21.14 -0.61
C ILE A 248 -25.96 -21.18 0.30
N PHE A 249 -25.11 -22.18 0.11
CA PHE A 249 -23.78 -22.23 0.70
C PHE A 249 -22.79 -22.79 -0.31
N GLY A 250 -21.50 -22.53 -0.09
CA GLY A 250 -20.42 -23.06 -0.89
C GLY A 250 -19.51 -23.97 -0.07
N SER A 251 -18.77 -24.82 -0.76
CA SER A 251 -17.73 -25.67 -0.19
C SER A 251 -16.54 -25.79 -1.14
N VAL A 252 -15.37 -26.03 -0.58
CA VAL A 252 -14.11 -26.21 -1.30
C VAL A 252 -13.28 -27.34 -0.69
N GLY A 253 -12.37 -27.94 -1.46
CA GLY A 253 -11.54 -29.03 -0.96
C GLY A 253 -10.42 -29.49 -1.90
N ASP A 254 -9.83 -30.62 -1.56
CA ASP A 254 -8.64 -31.23 -2.19
C ASP A 254 -8.90 -31.80 -3.59
N ASP A 255 -10.17 -31.90 -3.98
CA ASP A 255 -10.54 -32.22 -5.37
C ASP A 255 -10.41 -31.01 -6.33
N ASN A 256 -9.85 -29.91 -5.83
CA ASN A 256 -9.58 -28.63 -6.50
C ASN A 256 -10.83 -27.87 -6.93
N ASN A 257 -12.01 -28.28 -6.44
CA ASN A 257 -13.28 -27.69 -6.84
C ASN A 257 -13.87 -26.76 -5.79
N MET A 258 -14.64 -25.78 -6.27
CA MET A 258 -15.67 -25.10 -5.52
C MET A 258 -17.04 -25.65 -5.93
N LEU A 259 -17.82 -26.07 -4.95
CA LEU A 259 -19.19 -26.55 -5.13
C LEU A 259 -20.16 -25.54 -4.50
N LEU A 260 -21.29 -25.30 -5.18
CA LEU A 260 -22.39 -24.50 -4.65
C LEU A 260 -23.58 -25.39 -4.39
N TRP A 261 -24.22 -25.19 -3.25
CA TRP A 261 -25.31 -25.99 -2.75
C TRP A 261 -26.55 -25.14 -2.56
N ASP A 262 -27.71 -25.72 -2.83
CA ASP A 262 -29.00 -25.11 -2.57
C ASP A 262 -29.81 -26.04 -1.66
N THR A 263 -30.07 -25.61 -0.42
CA THR A 263 -30.76 -26.44 0.58
C THR A 263 -32.23 -26.65 0.29
N ARG A 264 -32.78 -26.01 -0.76
CA ARG A 264 -34.11 -26.30 -1.30
C ARG A 264 -34.12 -27.52 -2.22
N SER A 265 -32.95 -28.00 -2.65
CA SER A 265 -32.81 -29.23 -3.42
C SER A 265 -33.16 -30.44 -2.56
N GLU A 266 -33.86 -31.42 -3.13
CA GLU A 266 -34.11 -32.71 -2.49
C GLU A 266 -32.95 -33.71 -2.74
N SER A 267 -31.92 -33.31 -3.50
CA SER A 267 -30.73 -34.12 -3.82
C SER A 267 -29.52 -33.55 -3.09
N TYR A 268 -28.95 -34.34 -2.17
CA TYR A 268 -27.75 -33.96 -1.39
C TYR A 268 -26.44 -34.48 -2.02
N ASP A 269 -26.54 -35.29 -3.07
CA ASP A 269 -25.41 -35.82 -3.84
C ASP A 269 -25.06 -35.01 -5.10
N LYS A 270 -25.81 -33.93 -5.35
CA LYS A 270 -25.70 -33.12 -6.57
C LYS A 270 -25.68 -31.64 -6.20
N PRO A 271 -24.50 -30.98 -6.25
CA PRO A 271 -24.42 -29.55 -6.07
C PRO A 271 -25.16 -28.82 -7.20
N ALA A 272 -25.64 -27.61 -6.91
CA ALA A 272 -26.25 -26.71 -7.88
C ALA A 272 -25.24 -26.26 -8.96
N ALA A 273 -23.97 -26.12 -8.58
CA ALA A 273 -22.86 -25.90 -9.50
C ALA A 273 -21.57 -26.54 -8.98
N THR A 274 -20.72 -26.97 -9.90
CA THR A 274 -19.36 -27.46 -9.63
C THR A 274 -18.41 -26.70 -10.55
N VAL A 275 -17.33 -26.17 -9.97
CA VAL A 275 -16.31 -25.40 -10.68
C VAL A 275 -14.96 -25.94 -10.27
N GLN A 276 -14.13 -26.33 -11.23
CA GLN A 276 -12.71 -26.52 -10.96
C GLN A 276 -12.10 -25.14 -10.72
N ALA A 277 -11.92 -24.78 -9.45
CA ALA A 277 -11.60 -23.43 -9.06
C ALA A 277 -10.10 -23.16 -9.16
N HIS A 278 -9.27 -24.15 -8.88
CA HIS A 278 -7.81 -24.00 -8.84
C HIS A 278 -7.09 -25.19 -9.49
N SER A 279 -5.77 -25.04 -9.60
CA SER A 279 -4.88 -26.08 -10.11
C SER A 279 -4.35 -27.03 -9.03
N ALA A 280 -4.53 -26.65 -7.76
CA ALA A 280 -4.23 -27.43 -6.56
C ALA A 280 -5.39 -27.32 -5.54
N GLU A 281 -5.20 -27.86 -4.35
CA GLU A 281 -6.18 -27.97 -3.27
C GLU A 281 -6.76 -26.59 -2.93
N VAL A 282 -8.07 -26.51 -2.70
CA VAL A 282 -8.74 -25.24 -2.40
C VAL A 282 -9.09 -25.21 -0.92
N ASN A 283 -8.33 -24.42 -0.15
CA ASN A 283 -8.31 -24.48 1.31
C ASN A 283 -9.38 -23.61 1.98
N CYS A 284 -9.86 -22.57 1.29
CA CYS A 284 -10.80 -21.61 1.88
C CYS A 284 -11.69 -20.92 0.84
N LEU A 285 -12.89 -20.51 1.26
CA LEU A 285 -13.78 -19.67 0.46
C LEU A 285 -14.46 -18.58 1.29
N ALA A 286 -14.74 -17.44 0.68
CA ALA A 286 -15.45 -16.35 1.36
C ALA A 286 -16.44 -15.66 0.42
N PHE A 287 -17.72 -15.66 0.78
CA PHE A 287 -18.74 -14.84 0.12
C PHE A 287 -18.60 -13.38 0.53
N SER A 288 -18.63 -12.48 -0.44
CA SER A 288 -18.61 -11.05 -0.18
C SER A 288 -19.82 -10.63 0.67
N PRO A 289 -19.63 -9.79 1.71
CA PRO A 289 -20.73 -9.23 2.49
C PRO A 289 -21.45 -8.06 1.79
N SER A 290 -20.81 -7.45 0.79
CA SER A 290 -21.31 -6.29 0.06
C SER A 290 -21.94 -6.66 -1.28
N SER A 291 -21.46 -7.74 -1.91
CA SER A 291 -21.93 -8.21 -3.22
C SER A 291 -22.53 -9.61 -3.15
N GLU A 292 -23.80 -9.72 -3.54
CA GLU A 292 -24.52 -11.00 -3.58
C GLU A 292 -24.02 -11.98 -4.66
N TYR A 293 -23.10 -11.58 -5.53
CA TYR A 293 -22.61 -12.42 -6.63
C TYR A 293 -21.11 -12.71 -6.54
N LEU A 294 -20.38 -12.12 -5.60
CA LEU A 294 -18.93 -12.25 -5.52
C LEU A 294 -18.53 -13.28 -4.46
N VAL A 295 -17.69 -14.23 -4.86
CA VAL A 295 -17.03 -15.19 -3.96
C VAL A 295 -15.55 -15.26 -4.28
N ALA A 296 -14.71 -15.34 -3.26
CA ALA A 296 -13.28 -15.56 -3.36
C ALA A 296 -12.93 -16.99 -2.90
N THR A 297 -11.92 -17.60 -3.53
CA THR A 297 -11.37 -18.91 -3.15
C THR A 297 -9.85 -18.82 -3.05
N GLY A 298 -9.26 -19.40 -2.00
CA GLY A 298 -7.81 -19.43 -1.76
C GLY A 298 -7.29 -20.87 -1.80
N SER A 299 -6.08 -21.07 -2.31
CA SER A 299 -5.59 -22.41 -2.66
C SER A 299 -4.11 -22.61 -2.34
N SER A 300 -3.73 -23.88 -2.28
CA SER A 300 -2.35 -24.36 -2.28
C SER A 300 -1.59 -24.00 -3.57
N ASP A 301 -2.28 -23.57 -4.63
CA ASP A 301 -1.64 -22.98 -5.81
C ASP A 301 -1.18 -21.52 -5.62
N LYS A 302 -1.29 -21.00 -4.38
CA LYS A 302 -0.77 -19.70 -3.92
C LYS A 302 -1.54 -18.50 -4.46
N VAL A 303 -2.68 -18.73 -5.08
CA VAL A 303 -3.49 -17.70 -5.71
C VAL A 303 -4.85 -17.60 -5.02
N VAL A 304 -5.38 -16.39 -4.94
CA VAL A 304 -6.80 -16.16 -4.63
C VAL A 304 -7.55 -15.93 -5.94
N ASN A 305 -8.58 -16.74 -6.24
CA ASN A 305 -9.44 -16.51 -7.41
C ASN A 305 -10.75 -15.84 -7.01
N LEU A 306 -11.19 -14.88 -7.83
CA LEU A 306 -12.48 -14.21 -7.69
C LEU A 306 -13.49 -14.75 -8.69
N TRP A 307 -14.73 -14.93 -8.26
CA TRP A 307 -15.79 -15.53 -9.08
C TRP A 307 -17.09 -14.74 -9.03
N ASP A 308 -17.78 -14.71 -10.17
CA ASP A 308 -19.16 -14.24 -10.28
C ASP A 308 -20.10 -15.46 -10.29
N LEU A 309 -20.97 -15.57 -9.30
CA LEU A 309 -21.95 -16.67 -9.17
C LEU A 309 -22.89 -16.78 -10.38
N ARG A 310 -23.09 -15.69 -11.14
CA ARG A 310 -23.91 -15.67 -12.36
C ARG A 310 -23.16 -16.25 -13.56
N ARG A 311 -21.83 -16.31 -13.50
CA ARG A 311 -20.94 -16.76 -14.59
C ARG A 311 -19.72 -17.53 -14.08
N LEU A 312 -19.98 -18.70 -13.50
CA LEU A 312 -18.97 -19.59 -12.92
C LEU A 312 -18.06 -20.33 -13.91
N LYS A 313 -18.28 -20.18 -15.23
CA LYS A 313 -17.44 -20.86 -16.24
C LYS A 313 -16.04 -20.26 -16.37
N THR A 314 -15.85 -19.04 -15.87
CA THR A 314 -14.60 -18.29 -15.97
C THR A 314 -14.43 -17.49 -14.69
N LYS A 315 -13.26 -17.54 -14.07
CA LYS A 315 -12.91 -16.62 -12.98
C LYS A 315 -12.98 -15.17 -13.47
N LEU A 316 -13.27 -14.26 -12.55
CA LEU A 316 -13.23 -12.81 -12.78
C LEU A 316 -11.79 -12.31 -12.82
N HIS A 317 -11.00 -12.71 -11.83
CA HIS A 317 -9.63 -12.24 -11.62
C HIS A 317 -8.85 -13.22 -10.72
N SER A 318 -7.54 -13.03 -10.63
CA SER A 318 -6.63 -13.75 -9.74
C SER A 318 -5.76 -12.75 -8.98
N LEU A 319 -5.75 -12.85 -7.65
CA LEU A 319 -4.85 -12.09 -6.79
C LEU A 319 -3.59 -12.93 -6.58
N GLU A 320 -2.50 -12.48 -7.18
CA GLU A 320 -1.19 -13.16 -7.16
C GLU A 320 -0.23 -12.35 -6.27
N GLY A 321 0.55 -13.02 -5.43
CA GLY A 321 1.52 -12.37 -4.53
C GLY A 321 2.04 -13.27 -3.41
N HIS A 322 1.20 -14.20 -2.95
CA HIS A 322 1.62 -15.17 -1.93
C HIS A 322 2.74 -16.11 -2.43
N GLY A 323 3.68 -16.38 -1.53
CA GLY A 323 4.84 -17.24 -1.78
C GLY A 323 4.58 -18.72 -1.56
N ASP A 324 3.47 -19.08 -0.89
CA ASP A 324 3.14 -20.44 -0.46
C ASP A 324 1.62 -20.62 -0.28
N GLU A 325 1.18 -21.80 0.16
CA GLU A 325 -0.22 -22.18 0.34
C GLU A 325 -1.04 -21.14 1.11
N ILE A 326 -2.26 -20.83 0.64
CA ILE A 326 -3.19 -19.91 1.33
C ILE A 326 -4.10 -20.73 2.24
N TYR A 327 -4.22 -20.36 3.51
CA TYR A 327 -5.03 -21.10 4.50
C TYR A 327 -6.38 -20.46 4.83
N GLN A 328 -6.50 -19.14 4.78
CA GLN A 328 -7.76 -18.45 5.13
C GLN A 328 -8.01 -17.21 4.28
N LEU A 329 -9.30 -16.94 4.03
CA LEU A 329 -9.80 -15.70 3.43
C LEU A 329 -10.88 -15.06 4.31
N GLN A 330 -10.84 -13.74 4.47
CA GLN A 330 -11.93 -12.99 5.08
C GLN A 330 -12.08 -11.62 4.44
N TRP A 331 -13.30 -11.31 3.99
CA TRP A 331 -13.67 -9.96 3.57
C TRP A 331 -13.69 -9.02 4.77
N SER A 332 -13.26 -7.78 4.54
CA SER A 332 -13.44 -6.71 5.50
C SER A 332 -14.93 -6.52 5.81
N PRO A 333 -15.32 -6.41 7.09
CA PRO A 333 -16.70 -6.10 7.45
C PRO A 333 -17.05 -4.60 7.28
N HIS A 334 -16.05 -3.76 6.99
CA HIS A 334 -16.19 -2.29 6.97
C HIS A 334 -16.04 -1.68 5.58
N HIS A 335 -15.21 -2.29 4.73
CA HIS A 335 -14.81 -1.73 3.44
C HIS A 335 -15.19 -2.67 2.31
N ASP A 336 -15.98 -2.16 1.36
CA ASP A 336 -16.34 -2.91 0.15
C ASP A 336 -15.07 -3.21 -0.67
N GLY A 337 -15.00 -4.39 -1.26
CA GLY A 337 -13.85 -4.78 -2.08
C GLY A 337 -12.54 -5.02 -1.32
N VAL A 338 -12.51 -4.94 0.01
CA VAL A 338 -11.29 -5.24 0.78
C VAL A 338 -11.30 -6.68 1.27
N LEU A 339 -10.25 -7.43 0.95
CA LEU A 339 -10.10 -8.85 1.28
C LEU A 339 -8.77 -9.08 2.02
N GLY A 340 -8.78 -9.89 3.07
CA GLY A 340 -7.57 -10.42 3.69
C GLY A 340 -7.31 -11.87 3.26
N SER A 341 -6.04 -12.25 3.14
CA SER A 341 -5.61 -13.65 2.97
C SER A 341 -4.37 -13.95 3.81
N CYS A 342 -4.32 -15.12 4.45
CA CYS A 342 -3.14 -15.57 5.22
C CYS A 342 -2.57 -16.87 4.66
N SER A 343 -1.26 -17.06 4.80
CA SER A 343 -0.54 -18.12 4.09
C SER A 343 0.57 -18.78 4.92
N ALA A 344 0.96 -19.98 4.48
CA ALA A 344 2.14 -20.70 4.90
C ALA A 344 3.46 -19.93 4.64
N ASP A 345 3.43 -18.93 3.75
CA ASP A 345 4.57 -18.04 3.49
C ASP A 345 4.89 -17.07 4.64
N ARG A 346 4.14 -17.18 5.75
CA ARG A 346 4.26 -16.36 6.98
C ARG A 346 3.75 -14.93 6.78
N ARG A 347 2.96 -14.68 5.75
CA ARG A 347 2.40 -13.36 5.42
C ARG A 347 0.89 -13.39 5.50
N LEU A 348 0.37 -12.20 5.77
CA LEU A 348 -1.04 -11.89 5.56
C LEU A 348 -1.10 -10.72 4.57
N HIS A 349 -1.78 -10.91 3.45
CA HIS A 349 -1.97 -9.88 2.43
C HIS A 349 -3.35 -9.25 2.60
N ILE A 350 -3.41 -7.93 2.49
CA ILE A 350 -4.65 -7.18 2.36
C ILE A 350 -4.75 -6.70 0.92
N TRP A 351 -5.87 -7.00 0.30
CA TRP A 351 -6.18 -6.69 -1.09
C TRP A 351 -7.27 -5.65 -1.16
N ASP A 352 -7.12 -4.71 -2.09
CA ASP A 352 -8.14 -3.74 -2.44
C ASP A 352 -8.56 -3.97 -3.90
N LEU A 353 -9.76 -4.52 -4.08
CA LEU A 353 -10.27 -4.85 -5.41
C LEU A 353 -10.58 -3.62 -6.26
N ALA A 354 -10.74 -2.43 -5.64
CA ALA A 354 -10.96 -1.20 -6.39
C ALA A 354 -9.75 -0.84 -7.26
N LYS A 355 -8.55 -1.25 -6.83
CA LYS A 355 -7.28 -0.95 -7.49
C LYS A 355 -6.91 -1.93 -8.59
N ILE A 356 -7.74 -2.94 -8.88
CA ILE A 356 -7.43 -3.91 -9.94
C ILE A 356 -7.30 -3.19 -11.29
N GLY A 357 -6.13 -3.31 -11.90
CA GLY A 357 -5.84 -2.78 -13.22
C GLY A 357 -5.45 -1.30 -13.23
N GLU A 358 -5.17 -0.71 -12.07
CA GLU A 358 -4.53 0.61 -12.00
C GLU A 358 -3.12 0.55 -12.60
N GLU A 359 -2.71 1.63 -13.28
CA GLU A 359 -1.38 1.72 -13.87
C GLU A 359 -0.34 1.98 -12.78
N GLN A 360 0.64 1.09 -12.68
CA GLN A 360 1.76 1.20 -11.73
C GLN A 360 3.03 1.67 -12.42
N THR A 361 3.93 2.31 -11.66
CA THR A 361 5.29 2.56 -12.15
C THR A 361 6.06 1.23 -12.29
N PRO A 362 7.15 1.20 -13.09
CA PRO A 362 7.97 -0.01 -13.19
C PRO A 362 8.55 -0.50 -11.87
N ASP A 363 8.77 0.40 -10.90
CA ASP A 363 9.28 0.04 -9.58
C ASP A 363 8.16 -0.56 -8.73
N ASP A 364 6.98 0.06 -8.65
CA ASP A 364 5.84 -0.49 -7.88
C ASP A 364 5.37 -1.85 -8.43
N SER A 365 5.41 -2.04 -9.75
CA SER A 365 5.04 -3.31 -10.38
C SER A 365 5.99 -4.47 -10.03
N GLN A 366 7.19 -4.19 -9.51
CA GLN A 366 8.10 -5.22 -8.99
C GLN A 366 7.72 -5.67 -7.58
N ASP A 367 7.06 -4.80 -6.80
CA ASP A 367 6.67 -5.08 -5.42
C ASP A 367 5.36 -5.89 -5.34
N GLY A 368 4.49 -5.77 -6.35
CA GLY A 368 3.27 -6.55 -6.46
C GLY A 368 2.24 -5.92 -7.39
N PRO A 369 1.10 -6.59 -7.61
CA PRO A 369 0.02 -6.02 -8.40
C PRO A 369 -0.64 -4.84 -7.67
N SER A 370 -1.30 -3.97 -8.43
CA SER A 370 -1.96 -2.73 -7.96
C SER A 370 -2.93 -2.94 -6.80
N GLU A 371 -3.63 -4.08 -6.80
CA GLU A 371 -4.60 -4.46 -5.78
C GLU A 371 -3.99 -4.99 -4.48
N LEU A 372 -2.67 -5.22 -4.42
CA LEU A 372 -1.99 -5.59 -3.19
C LEU A 372 -1.75 -4.35 -2.31
N LEU A 373 -2.69 -4.10 -1.40
CA LEU A 373 -2.69 -2.91 -0.55
C LEU A 373 -1.64 -2.98 0.57
N PHE A 374 -1.50 -4.13 1.23
CA PHE A 374 -0.61 -4.26 2.38
C PHE A 374 -0.13 -5.69 2.61
N ILE A 375 1.12 -5.85 3.06
CA ILE A 375 1.68 -7.13 3.50
C ILE A 375 2.04 -7.04 4.99
N HIS A 376 1.33 -7.79 5.82
CA HIS A 376 1.75 -8.04 7.19
C HIS A 376 2.83 -9.13 7.24
N ALA A 377 4.06 -8.72 7.55
CA ALA A 377 5.25 -9.58 7.63
C ALA A 377 5.75 -9.81 9.07
N GLY A 378 4.88 -9.61 10.06
CA GLY A 378 5.26 -9.75 11.47
C GLY A 378 5.43 -11.19 11.95
N HIS A 379 4.77 -12.15 11.32
CA HIS A 379 4.87 -13.56 11.72
C HIS A 379 6.17 -14.21 11.24
N THR A 380 6.75 -15.05 12.09
CA THR A 380 7.97 -15.83 11.83
C THR A 380 7.70 -17.30 11.50
N SER A 381 6.44 -17.72 11.57
CA SER A 381 5.96 -19.02 11.12
C SER A 381 4.65 -18.89 10.33
N LYS A 382 4.09 -20.01 9.88
CA LYS A 382 2.86 -20.07 9.07
C LYS A 382 1.71 -19.37 9.78
N VAL A 383 0.95 -18.54 9.06
CA VAL A 383 -0.23 -17.86 9.60
C VAL A 383 -1.45 -18.75 9.38
N LEU A 384 -2.04 -19.23 10.47
CA LEU A 384 -3.03 -20.32 10.44
C LEU A 384 -4.47 -19.84 10.35
N ASP A 385 -4.78 -18.72 11.02
CA ASP A 385 -6.10 -18.08 10.97
C ASP A 385 -5.95 -16.60 11.28
N PHE A 386 -6.92 -15.79 10.85
CA PHE A 386 -7.00 -14.38 11.20
C PHE A 386 -8.46 -13.92 11.27
N SER A 387 -8.69 -12.79 11.93
CA SER A 387 -10.01 -12.19 12.07
C SER A 387 -9.93 -10.68 11.96
N TRP A 388 -10.76 -10.11 11.10
CA TRP A 388 -11.07 -8.67 11.13
C TRP A 388 -11.86 -8.34 12.41
N HIS A 389 -11.58 -7.19 13.01
CA HIS A 389 -12.37 -6.70 14.11
C HIS A 389 -13.77 -6.25 13.62
N PRO A 390 -14.87 -6.65 14.28
CA PRO A 390 -16.22 -6.41 13.78
C PRO A 390 -16.67 -4.95 13.85
N THR A 391 -16.04 -4.12 14.71
CA THR A 391 -16.45 -2.72 14.95
C THR A 391 -15.34 -1.69 14.82
N GLU A 392 -14.07 -2.12 14.75
CA GLU A 392 -12.91 -1.22 14.71
C GLU A 392 -12.27 -1.41 13.33
N PRO A 393 -12.40 -0.43 12.41
CA PRO A 393 -11.85 -0.56 11.07
C PRO A 393 -10.35 -0.85 11.07
N TRP A 394 -9.93 -1.69 10.13
CA TRP A 394 -8.53 -2.06 9.90
C TRP A 394 -7.80 -2.79 11.03
N VAL A 395 -8.46 -3.08 12.16
CA VAL A 395 -7.88 -3.89 13.23
C VAL A 395 -8.02 -5.37 12.89
N VAL A 396 -6.91 -6.11 12.97
CA VAL A 396 -6.82 -7.53 12.64
C VAL A 396 -6.17 -8.28 13.81
N ALA A 397 -6.72 -9.45 14.14
CA ALA A 397 -6.03 -10.45 14.95
C ALA A 397 -5.57 -11.59 14.06
N SER A 398 -4.35 -12.11 14.26
CA SER A 398 -3.78 -13.20 13.46
C SER A 398 -2.91 -14.09 14.33
N VAL A 399 -3.00 -15.41 14.11
CA VAL A 399 -2.28 -16.42 14.89
C VAL A 399 -1.37 -17.26 14.00
N ALA A 400 -0.20 -17.60 14.52
CA ALA A 400 0.78 -18.41 13.82
C ALA A 400 1.15 -19.69 14.57
N GLU A 401 1.76 -20.63 13.84
CA GLU A 401 2.16 -21.96 14.34
C GLU A 401 3.22 -21.91 15.46
N ASP A 402 4.01 -20.83 15.54
CA ASP A 402 5.05 -20.60 16.55
C ASP A 402 4.53 -19.88 17.82
N ASN A 403 3.26 -20.13 18.15
CA ASN A 403 2.56 -19.59 19.34
C ASN A 403 2.31 -18.07 19.33
N ILE A 404 2.59 -17.38 18.23
CA ILE A 404 2.45 -15.93 18.18
C ILE A 404 1.04 -15.51 17.81
N LEU A 405 0.43 -14.68 18.67
CA LEU A 405 -0.75 -13.89 18.39
C LEU A 405 -0.34 -12.44 18.14
N HIS A 406 -0.71 -11.92 16.98
CA HIS A 406 -0.62 -10.49 16.66
C HIS A 406 -1.99 -9.86 16.64
N VAL A 407 -2.14 -8.72 17.30
CA VAL A 407 -3.23 -7.77 17.08
C VAL A 407 -2.64 -6.51 16.49
N TRP A 408 -3.05 -6.15 15.28
CA TRP A 408 -2.41 -5.07 14.53
C TRP A 408 -3.41 -4.26 13.71
N GLN A 409 -3.01 -3.04 13.38
CA GLN A 409 -3.76 -2.12 12.53
C GLN A 409 -2.74 -1.43 11.63
N MET A 410 -2.92 -1.53 10.31
CA MET A 410 -2.06 -0.82 9.37
C MET A 410 -2.20 0.70 9.54
N ALA A 411 -1.17 1.46 9.18
CA ALA A 411 -1.17 2.91 9.34
C ALA A 411 -2.22 3.60 8.43
N GLU A 412 -2.83 4.67 8.93
CA GLU A 412 -3.93 5.38 8.23
C GLU A 412 -3.58 5.80 6.79
N HIS A 413 -2.37 6.33 6.58
CA HIS A 413 -1.92 6.80 5.27
C HIS A 413 -1.84 5.71 4.19
N ILE A 414 -1.84 4.42 4.56
CA ILE A 414 -1.74 3.31 3.60
C ILE A 414 -3.07 3.10 2.86
N TYR A 415 -4.18 3.14 3.58
CA TYR A 415 -5.52 2.89 3.02
C TYR A 415 -6.30 4.16 2.76
N ASN A 416 -5.91 5.27 3.39
CA ASN A 416 -6.60 6.54 3.28
C ASN A 416 -5.93 7.45 2.25
N VAL A 417 -5.46 6.89 1.13
CA VAL A 417 -4.72 7.63 0.09
C VAL A 417 -5.61 8.67 -0.58
N GLU A 418 -6.93 8.41 -0.71
CA GLU A 418 -7.90 9.40 -1.18
C GLU A 418 -8.10 10.53 -0.18
N GLU A 419 -8.11 10.30 1.14
CA GLU A 419 -8.08 11.41 2.10
C GLU A 419 -6.68 11.96 2.33
N GLU A 420 -5.57 11.35 1.91
CA GLU A 420 -4.27 12.04 1.90
C GLU A 420 -4.06 12.82 0.62
N THR A 421 -4.65 12.43 -0.52
CA THR A 421 -4.74 13.30 -1.69
C THR A 421 -5.81 14.36 -1.50
N GLU A 422 -6.96 14.06 -0.88
CA GLU A 422 -7.97 15.06 -0.50
C GLU A 422 -7.58 15.83 0.76
N ARG A 423 -6.83 15.33 1.74
CA ARG A 423 -6.27 16.13 2.85
C ARG A 423 -4.93 16.74 2.46
N GLN A 424 -4.22 16.31 1.42
CA GLN A 424 -3.17 17.14 0.79
C GLN A 424 -3.82 18.19 -0.09
N GLU A 425 -4.88 17.92 -0.83
CA GLU A 425 -5.64 18.93 -1.58
C GLU A 425 -6.41 19.87 -0.64
N VAL A 426 -6.95 19.38 0.49
CA VAL A 426 -7.67 20.16 1.52
C VAL A 426 -6.71 20.77 2.54
N ALA A 427 -5.56 20.17 2.87
CA ALA A 427 -4.54 20.87 3.67
C ALA A 427 -3.67 21.80 2.81
N GLU A 428 -3.51 21.57 1.50
CA GLU A 428 -3.04 22.58 0.56
C GLU A 428 -4.12 23.65 0.42
N ASP A 429 -5.42 23.33 0.26
CA ASP A 429 -6.48 24.34 0.21
C ASP A 429 -6.72 25.05 1.57
N GLU A 430 -6.47 24.43 2.74
CA GLU A 430 -6.67 25.02 4.08
C GLU A 430 -5.40 25.67 4.65
N LEU A 431 -4.18 25.20 4.33
CA LEU A 431 -2.95 25.97 4.60
C LEU A 431 -2.76 27.11 3.58
N ASP A 432 -3.18 26.95 2.32
CA ASP A 432 -3.14 28.00 1.29
C ASP A 432 -4.39 28.91 1.33
N ALA A 433 -5.42 28.57 2.12
CA ALA A 433 -6.44 29.56 2.53
C ALA A 433 -5.92 30.57 3.56
N ALA A 434 -4.75 30.33 4.16
CA ALA A 434 -4.09 31.27 5.07
C ALA A 434 -2.83 31.93 4.48
N ALA A 435 -2.22 31.33 3.45
CA ALA A 435 -1.14 31.95 2.70
C ALA A 435 -1.71 32.70 1.47
N PRO A 436 -1.34 33.97 1.24
CA PRO A 436 -1.76 34.66 0.04
C PRO A 436 -1.11 34.01 -1.19
N LYS A 437 -1.93 33.58 -2.17
CA LYS A 437 -1.46 33.13 -3.49
C LYS A 437 -0.39 34.09 -4.03
N PRO A 438 0.72 33.61 -4.61
CA PRO A 438 1.76 34.47 -5.15
C PRO A 438 1.17 35.42 -6.20
N ALA A 439 1.25 36.72 -5.93
CA ALA A 439 0.76 37.73 -6.84
C ALA A 439 1.72 37.91 -8.02
N VAL A 440 1.24 37.61 -9.23
CA VAL A 440 2.04 37.60 -10.46
C VAL A 440 1.31 38.37 -11.56
N ARG A 441 2.05 39.03 -12.45
CA ARG A 441 1.46 39.88 -13.52
C ARG A 441 1.43 39.21 -14.89
N GLY A 442 2.26 38.20 -15.10
CA GLY A 442 2.45 37.55 -16.40
C GLY A 442 3.37 36.35 -16.32
N ALA A 443 3.57 35.69 -17.46
CA ALA A 443 4.38 34.49 -17.57
C ALA A 443 5.48 34.67 -18.62
N ILE A 444 6.67 34.15 -18.33
CA ILE A 444 7.83 34.16 -19.21
C ILE A 444 8.33 32.73 -19.36
N PHE A 445 8.49 32.27 -20.59
CA PHE A 445 8.98 30.92 -20.87
C PHE A 445 10.38 30.98 -21.47
N ASP A 446 11.28 30.10 -21.02
CA ASP A 446 12.35 29.67 -21.91
C ASP A 446 11.79 28.82 -23.07
N MET A 447 12.59 28.64 -24.11
CA MET A 447 12.21 27.96 -25.33
C MET A 447 12.69 26.51 -25.35
N ASP A 448 13.99 26.29 -25.09
CA ASP A 448 14.69 25.04 -25.40
C ASP A 448 14.83 24.23 -24.13
N GLY A 449 14.29 23.01 -24.11
CA GLY A 449 14.18 22.19 -22.89
C GLY A 449 12.94 22.50 -22.05
N THR A 450 12.31 23.66 -22.26
CA THR A 450 11.06 24.07 -21.60
C THR A 450 9.82 23.87 -22.50
N LEU A 451 9.84 24.39 -23.74
CA LEU A 451 8.71 24.31 -24.69
C LEU A 451 8.99 23.40 -25.88
N LEU A 452 10.26 23.27 -26.26
CA LEU A 452 10.72 22.53 -27.41
C LEU A 452 11.80 21.52 -26.99
N ASP A 453 11.67 20.27 -27.43
CA ASP A 453 12.63 19.21 -27.13
C ASP A 453 13.86 19.34 -28.04
N THR A 454 14.93 19.92 -27.48
CA THR A 454 16.18 20.18 -28.21
C THR A 454 17.36 19.35 -27.73
N GLU A 455 17.21 18.58 -26.65
CA GLU A 455 18.35 17.98 -25.96
C GLU A 455 19.04 16.90 -26.80
N GLU A 456 18.26 15.94 -27.32
CA GLU A 456 18.81 14.89 -28.18
C GLU A 456 19.35 15.45 -29.51
N LEU A 457 18.70 16.48 -30.07
CA LEU A 457 19.18 17.14 -31.29
C LEU A 457 20.49 17.89 -31.06
N SER A 458 20.65 18.52 -29.89
CA SER A 458 21.89 19.17 -29.49
C SER A 458 23.04 18.16 -29.40
N ARG A 459 22.79 16.99 -28.81
CA ARG A 459 23.77 15.88 -28.80
C ARG A 459 24.12 15.44 -30.21
N VAL A 460 23.13 15.24 -31.08
CA VAL A 460 23.33 14.82 -32.48
C VAL A 460 24.11 15.87 -33.27
N ALA A 461 23.88 17.17 -33.01
CA ALA A 461 24.66 18.24 -33.64
C ALA A 461 26.14 18.14 -33.26
N ILE A 462 26.44 17.98 -31.97
CA ILE A 462 27.81 17.85 -31.45
C ILE A 462 28.49 16.59 -32.00
N ASP A 463 27.79 15.45 -32.00
CA ASP A 463 28.27 14.20 -32.59
C ASP A 463 28.61 14.38 -34.08
N GLY A 464 27.74 15.08 -34.82
CA GLY A 464 27.96 15.42 -36.22
C GLY A 464 29.22 16.27 -36.46
N VAL A 465 29.58 17.17 -35.54
CA VAL A 465 30.83 17.94 -35.61
C VAL A 465 32.03 17.04 -35.34
N VAL A 466 32.04 16.28 -34.25
CA VAL A 466 33.25 15.51 -33.86
C VAL A 466 33.52 14.31 -34.78
N ARG A 467 32.49 13.79 -35.47
CA ARG A 467 32.63 12.71 -36.47
C ARG A 467 33.55 13.07 -37.64
N GLN A 468 33.70 14.36 -37.97
CA GLN A 468 34.65 14.77 -39.02
C GLN A 468 36.12 14.50 -38.64
N PHE A 469 36.38 14.29 -37.34
CA PHE A 469 37.69 13.92 -36.79
C PHE A 469 37.77 12.42 -36.43
N GLY A 470 36.80 11.60 -36.85
CA GLY A 470 36.74 10.17 -36.53
C GLY A 470 36.44 9.88 -35.06
N LYS A 471 35.76 10.80 -34.37
CA LYS A 471 35.32 10.65 -32.98
C LYS A 471 33.81 10.48 -32.90
N GLU A 472 33.31 10.08 -31.74
CA GLU A 472 31.88 9.96 -31.43
C GLU A 472 31.57 10.73 -30.15
N PHE A 473 30.36 11.31 -30.07
CA PHE A 473 29.88 12.03 -28.91
C PHE A 473 28.66 11.33 -28.29
N THR A 474 28.87 10.74 -27.11
CA THR A 474 27.86 9.94 -26.41
C THR A 474 26.93 10.81 -25.56
N MET A 475 25.78 10.24 -25.16
CA MET A 475 24.85 10.90 -24.24
C MET A 475 25.50 11.18 -22.87
N ALA A 476 26.36 10.29 -22.37
CA ALA A 476 27.07 10.51 -21.11
C ALA A 476 27.99 11.75 -21.18
N MET A 477 28.62 12.00 -22.33
CA MET A 477 29.47 13.18 -22.55
C MET A 477 28.64 14.45 -22.68
N HIS A 478 27.46 14.34 -23.29
CA HIS A 478 26.50 15.43 -23.40
C HIS A 478 25.96 15.87 -22.05
N LYS A 479 25.55 14.93 -21.19
CA LYS A 479 25.12 15.21 -19.81
C LYS A 479 26.15 16.02 -19.02
N ALA A 480 27.44 15.78 -19.23
CA ALA A 480 28.50 16.48 -18.50
C ALA A 480 28.66 17.98 -18.88
N ILE A 481 28.14 18.38 -20.04
CA ILE A 481 28.29 19.75 -20.57
C ILE A 481 27.01 20.59 -20.49
N LEU A 482 25.88 20.01 -20.05
CA LEU A 482 24.59 20.69 -19.98
C LEU A 482 24.59 21.87 -19.02
N GLY A 483 23.82 22.91 -19.38
CA GLY A 483 23.69 24.13 -18.60
C GLY A 483 24.96 24.97 -18.49
N ARG A 484 26.07 24.60 -19.14
CA ARG A 484 27.33 25.34 -19.09
C ARG A 484 27.34 26.50 -20.11
N PRO A 485 28.03 27.62 -19.81
CA PRO A 485 28.24 28.70 -20.79
C PRO A 485 28.87 28.20 -22.09
N ALA A 486 28.59 28.88 -23.21
CA ALA A 486 29.06 28.49 -24.54
C ALA A 486 30.55 28.13 -24.62
N VAL A 487 31.41 28.95 -24.00
CA VAL A 487 32.87 28.78 -24.00
C VAL A 487 33.32 27.58 -23.15
N GLU A 488 32.57 27.25 -22.10
CA GLU A 488 32.89 26.17 -21.17
C GLU A 488 32.45 24.83 -21.76
N TRP A 489 31.21 24.74 -22.24
CA TRP A 489 30.68 23.50 -22.83
C TRP A 489 31.45 23.11 -24.09
N THR A 490 31.84 24.06 -24.95
CA THR A 490 32.57 23.75 -26.18
C THR A 490 33.96 23.21 -25.88
N SER A 491 34.69 23.84 -24.95
CA SER A 491 35.99 23.34 -24.48
C SER A 491 35.88 21.94 -23.84
N MET A 492 34.84 21.71 -23.03
CA MET A 492 34.57 20.42 -22.42
C MET A 492 34.20 19.35 -23.46
N ALA A 493 33.39 19.68 -24.46
CA ALA A 493 32.99 18.77 -25.53
C ALA A 493 34.19 18.33 -26.38
N ILE A 494 35.07 19.28 -26.74
CA ILE A 494 36.33 19.02 -27.45
C ILE A 494 37.21 18.05 -26.64
N THR A 495 37.39 18.36 -25.34
CA THR A 495 38.20 17.52 -24.44
C THR A 495 37.61 16.13 -24.27
N ALA A 496 36.29 16.03 -24.06
CA ALA A 496 35.59 14.77 -23.88
C ALA A 496 35.71 13.90 -25.14
N ALA A 497 35.59 14.49 -26.34
CA ALA A 497 35.78 13.79 -27.61
C ALA A 497 37.24 13.35 -27.88
N GLY A 498 38.18 13.71 -26.99
CA GLY A 498 39.60 13.44 -27.15
C GLY A 498 40.23 14.24 -28.28
N LEU A 499 39.75 15.47 -28.49
CA LEU A 499 40.27 16.46 -29.42
C LEU A 499 41.02 17.56 -28.65
N THR A 500 41.78 18.37 -29.38
CA THR A 500 42.52 19.53 -28.85
C THR A 500 42.14 20.80 -29.60
N GLU A 501 42.50 21.98 -29.06
CA GLU A 501 42.29 23.25 -29.77
C GLU A 501 43.07 23.36 -31.10
N ALA A 502 44.01 22.45 -31.37
CA ALA A 502 44.67 22.34 -32.67
C ALA A 502 43.79 21.64 -33.72
N ASP A 503 42.80 20.85 -33.30
CA ASP A 503 41.87 20.14 -34.19
C ASP A 503 40.64 20.99 -34.52
N ILE A 504 40.05 21.61 -33.48
CA ILE A 504 38.92 22.54 -33.59
C ILE A 504 38.94 23.50 -32.41
N THR A 505 38.79 24.78 -32.68
CA THR A 505 38.70 25.80 -31.61
C THR A 505 37.30 25.81 -30.98
N PRO A 506 37.14 26.23 -29.71
CA PRO A 506 35.82 26.39 -29.08
C PRO A 506 34.83 27.24 -29.90
N ASN A 507 35.32 28.27 -30.60
CA ASN A 507 34.49 29.11 -31.47
C ASN A 507 34.02 28.36 -32.72
N GLU A 508 34.91 27.63 -33.40
CA GLU A 508 34.54 26.82 -34.56
C GLU A 508 33.56 25.70 -34.18
N MET A 509 33.76 25.09 -33.00
CA MET A 509 32.84 24.09 -32.44
C MET A 509 31.44 24.69 -32.25
N PHE A 510 31.35 25.88 -31.68
CA PHE A 510 30.09 26.60 -31.48
C PHE A 510 29.42 26.94 -32.81
N GLU A 511 30.17 27.49 -33.78
CA GLU A 511 29.65 27.90 -35.08
C GLU A 511 29.06 26.71 -35.86
N GLN A 512 29.79 25.58 -35.91
CA GLN A 512 29.31 24.37 -36.60
C GLN A 512 28.13 23.72 -35.88
N TRP A 513 28.12 23.73 -34.53
CA TRP A 513 26.97 23.27 -33.75
C TRP A 513 25.74 24.14 -34.03
N ALA A 514 25.89 25.47 -34.04
CA ALA A 514 24.79 26.42 -34.27
C ALA A 514 24.23 26.30 -35.69
N GLU A 515 25.08 26.08 -36.70
CA GLU A 515 24.65 25.80 -38.08
C GLU A 515 23.82 24.50 -38.14
N ARG A 516 24.32 23.42 -37.55
CA ARG A 516 23.60 22.12 -37.52
C ARG A 516 22.28 22.20 -36.77
N MET A 517 22.25 22.88 -35.62
CA MET A 517 21.01 23.08 -34.86
C MET A 517 19.97 23.85 -35.66
N ARG A 518 20.40 24.86 -36.43
CA ARG A 518 19.52 25.61 -37.32
C ARG A 518 18.95 24.73 -38.44
N ASP A 519 19.80 23.91 -39.06
CA ASP A 519 19.41 23.01 -40.15
C ASP A 519 18.47 21.89 -39.69
N MET A 520 18.52 21.52 -38.41
CA MET A 520 17.63 20.52 -37.80
C MET A 520 16.38 21.11 -37.13
N SER A 521 16.11 22.41 -37.33
CA SER A 521 14.97 23.08 -36.69
C SER A 521 13.59 22.51 -37.05
N ASP A 522 13.49 21.80 -38.18
CA ASP A 522 12.27 21.11 -38.63
C ASP A 522 12.01 19.78 -37.91
N ARG A 523 13.00 19.27 -37.16
CA ARG A 523 12.93 18.02 -36.39
C ARG A 523 12.69 18.24 -34.89
N VAL A 524 12.65 19.49 -34.45
CA VAL A 524 12.38 19.84 -33.05
C VAL A 524 10.91 19.55 -32.76
N GLU A 525 10.62 18.86 -31.67
CA GLU A 525 9.26 18.53 -31.25
C GLU A 525 8.81 19.43 -30.09
N GLU A 526 7.50 19.61 -29.93
CA GLU A 526 6.92 20.37 -28.82
C GLU A 526 6.89 19.49 -27.56
N LEU A 527 7.30 20.04 -26.41
CA LEU A 527 7.24 19.31 -25.14
C LEU A 527 5.79 19.21 -24.63
N PRO A 528 5.41 18.10 -23.97
CA PRO A 528 4.06 17.89 -23.45
C PRO A 528 3.59 19.03 -22.53
N GLY A 529 2.35 19.49 -22.70
CA GLY A 529 1.74 20.53 -21.86
C GLY A 529 2.07 21.97 -22.30
N GLY A 530 3.08 22.20 -23.15
CA GLY A 530 3.48 23.54 -23.55
C GLY A 530 2.38 24.35 -24.23
N VAL A 531 1.73 23.78 -25.25
CA VAL A 531 0.65 24.47 -25.98
C VAL A 531 -0.61 24.59 -25.11
N GLU A 532 -0.90 23.60 -24.28
CA GLU A 532 -2.02 23.59 -23.36
C GLU A 532 -1.91 24.74 -22.35
N VAL A 533 -0.76 24.86 -21.67
CA VAL A 533 -0.49 25.94 -20.70
C VAL A 533 -0.53 27.30 -21.39
N LEU A 534 0.16 27.47 -22.52
CA LEU A 534 0.15 28.74 -23.28
C LEU A 534 -1.27 29.14 -23.70
N SER A 535 -2.06 28.18 -24.19
CA SER A 535 -3.44 28.43 -24.62
C SER A 535 -4.34 28.82 -23.45
N THR A 536 -4.13 28.23 -22.28
CA THR A 536 -4.92 28.49 -21.07
C THR A 536 -4.58 29.86 -20.49
N LEU A 537 -3.29 30.19 -20.37
CA LEU A 537 -2.82 31.53 -19.98
C LEU A 537 -3.39 32.60 -20.93
N HIS A 538 -3.31 32.35 -22.24
CA HIS A 538 -3.83 33.27 -23.25
C HIS A 538 -5.35 33.45 -23.15
N ALA A 539 -6.10 32.36 -22.94
CA ALA A 539 -7.56 32.41 -22.77
C ALA A 539 -7.98 33.20 -21.52
N ARG A 540 -7.15 33.21 -20.48
CA ARG A 540 -7.36 34.02 -19.26
C ARG A 540 -6.86 35.47 -19.39
N GLY A 541 -6.29 35.85 -20.54
CA GLY A 541 -5.76 37.20 -20.75
C GLY A 541 -4.43 37.48 -20.06
N VAL A 542 -3.73 36.44 -19.60
CA VAL A 542 -2.40 36.57 -18.99
C VAL A 542 -1.38 37.01 -20.05
N PRO A 543 -0.60 38.09 -19.82
CA PRO A 543 0.50 38.45 -20.70
C PRO A 543 1.60 37.37 -20.71
N ILE A 544 2.02 36.95 -21.91
CA ILE A 544 3.03 35.89 -22.09
C ILE A 544 4.20 36.41 -22.92
N ALA A 545 5.42 36.21 -22.41
CA ALA A 545 6.67 36.48 -23.12
C ALA A 545 7.53 35.22 -23.29
N LEU A 546 8.37 35.22 -24.32
CA LEU A 546 9.45 34.26 -24.50
C LEU A 546 10.79 34.94 -24.21
N ALA A 547 11.65 34.30 -23.43
CA ALA A 547 13.00 34.79 -23.14
C ALA A 547 14.00 33.65 -23.29
N THR A 548 14.87 33.71 -24.30
CA THR A 548 15.80 32.62 -24.61
C THR A 548 17.21 33.14 -24.90
N SER A 549 18.23 32.37 -24.51
CA SER A 549 19.64 32.67 -24.81
C SER A 549 19.98 32.53 -26.30
N ASN A 550 19.09 31.95 -27.11
CA ASN A 550 19.26 31.80 -28.54
C ASN A 550 19.26 33.16 -29.28
N SER A 551 20.00 33.21 -30.40
CA SER A 551 19.97 34.36 -31.31
C SER A 551 18.62 34.49 -32.02
N ARG A 552 18.28 35.70 -32.46
CA ARG A 552 17.05 35.96 -33.22
C ARG A 552 16.92 35.07 -34.45
N SER A 553 18.03 34.80 -35.13
CA SER A 553 18.05 33.95 -36.32
C SER A 553 17.61 32.50 -36.05
N VAL A 554 17.92 31.95 -34.87
CA VAL A 554 17.53 30.59 -34.46
C VAL A 554 16.06 30.56 -34.08
N VAL A 555 15.58 31.59 -33.37
CA VAL A 555 14.18 31.71 -32.99
C VAL A 555 13.29 31.85 -34.24
N ASP A 556 13.68 32.70 -35.20
CA ASP A 556 12.93 32.87 -36.46
C ASP A 556 12.84 31.55 -37.28
N ALA A 557 13.87 30.70 -37.22
CA ALA A 557 13.84 29.36 -37.82
C ALA A 557 12.80 28.46 -37.13
N LYS A 558 12.75 28.45 -35.79
CA LYS A 558 11.78 27.65 -35.01
C LYS A 558 10.34 28.17 -35.17
N ILE A 559 10.14 29.49 -35.26
CA ILE A 559 8.83 30.11 -35.55
C ILE A 559 8.22 29.56 -36.84
N LYS A 560 9.05 29.35 -37.88
CA LYS A 560 8.60 28.81 -39.16
C LYS A 560 8.00 27.40 -39.03
N HIS A 561 8.51 26.60 -38.10
CA HIS A 561 8.12 25.21 -37.89
C HIS A 561 7.03 25.04 -36.80
N HIS A 562 6.96 25.96 -35.83
CA HIS A 562 5.97 25.93 -34.74
C HIS A 562 5.09 27.20 -34.67
N PRO A 563 4.45 27.63 -35.76
CA PRO A 563 3.77 28.93 -35.81
C PRO A 563 2.62 29.07 -34.80
N LYS A 564 1.99 27.96 -34.41
CA LYS A 564 0.93 27.95 -33.39
C LYS A 564 1.49 28.24 -32.00
N LEU A 565 2.53 27.54 -31.59
CA LEU A 565 3.19 27.73 -30.28
C LEU A 565 3.67 29.18 -30.13
N PHE A 566 4.33 29.73 -31.15
CA PHE A 566 4.85 31.10 -31.06
C PHE A 566 3.78 32.20 -31.14
N SER A 567 2.55 31.88 -31.58
CA SER A 567 1.47 32.86 -31.70
C SER A 567 0.96 33.40 -30.37
N TYR A 568 1.28 32.73 -29.26
CA TYR A 568 0.85 33.13 -27.91
C TYR A 568 1.75 34.21 -27.28
N PHE A 569 2.98 34.39 -27.78
CA PHE A 569 3.93 35.37 -27.21
C PHE A 569 3.72 36.75 -27.81
N SER A 570 3.39 37.73 -26.97
CA SER A 570 3.33 39.14 -27.38
C SER A 570 4.71 39.79 -27.41
N THR A 571 5.66 39.23 -26.66
CA THR A 571 7.04 39.70 -26.51
C THR A 571 8.00 38.52 -26.65
N ILE A 572 9.03 38.67 -27.48
CA ILE A 572 10.11 37.68 -27.63
C ILE A 572 11.44 38.40 -27.45
N VAL A 573 12.22 37.98 -26.45
CA VAL A 573 13.56 38.49 -26.16
C VAL A 573 14.58 37.39 -26.43
N CYS A 574 15.54 37.69 -27.30
CA CYS A 574 16.60 36.78 -27.72
C CYS A 574 17.93 37.16 -27.05
N GLY A 575 18.88 36.23 -26.98
CA GLY A 575 20.16 36.44 -26.31
C GLY A 575 21.08 37.46 -27.01
N ASP A 576 20.84 37.75 -28.29
CA ASP A 576 21.53 38.76 -29.10
C ASP A 576 20.78 40.11 -29.14
N ASP A 577 19.73 40.28 -28.34
CA ASP A 577 19.02 41.54 -28.23
C ASP A 577 19.94 42.62 -27.60
N PRO A 578 20.10 43.80 -28.22
CA PRO A 578 20.99 44.85 -27.71
C PRO A 578 20.68 45.33 -26.29
N ALA A 579 19.46 45.11 -25.80
CA ALA A 579 19.06 45.43 -24.43
C ALA A 579 19.60 44.43 -23.40
N VAL A 580 19.88 43.20 -23.80
CA VAL A 580 20.34 42.12 -22.93
C VAL A 580 21.84 42.30 -22.69
N LYS A 581 22.19 43.02 -21.63
CA LYS A 581 23.57 43.25 -21.20
C LYS A 581 24.12 42.09 -20.39
N ARG A 582 23.26 41.33 -19.71
CA ARG A 582 23.64 40.15 -18.90
C ARG A 582 22.66 38.99 -19.14
N GLY A 583 23.05 38.02 -19.97
CA GLY A 583 22.28 36.79 -20.18
C GLY A 583 22.40 35.81 -19.01
N LYS A 584 21.78 34.63 -19.13
CA LYS A 584 21.80 33.56 -18.11
C LYS A 584 23.26 33.11 -17.81
N PRO A 585 23.67 32.91 -16.53
CA PRO A 585 22.86 32.94 -15.30
C PRO A 585 22.62 34.33 -14.66
N ALA A 586 22.97 35.44 -15.32
CA ALA A 586 22.67 36.78 -14.82
C ALA A 586 21.30 37.30 -15.31
N PRO A 587 20.59 38.13 -14.51
CA PRO A 587 19.12 38.23 -14.56
C PRO A 587 18.51 39.11 -15.66
N ASP A 588 19.31 39.75 -16.51
CA ASP A 588 18.86 40.86 -17.36
C ASP A 588 17.85 40.43 -18.41
N ILE A 589 18.04 39.26 -19.03
CA ILE A 589 17.15 38.77 -20.09
C ILE A 589 15.68 38.64 -19.64
N PHE A 590 15.45 38.17 -18.42
CA PHE A 590 14.10 38.05 -17.86
C PHE A 590 13.53 39.41 -17.43
N ARG A 591 14.39 40.33 -16.97
CA ARG A 591 13.99 41.72 -16.68
C ARG A 591 13.58 42.45 -17.96
N THR A 592 14.36 42.33 -19.03
CA THR A 592 14.04 42.89 -20.35
C THR A 592 12.72 42.34 -20.87
N ALA A 593 12.52 41.01 -20.79
CA ALA A 593 11.27 40.38 -21.21
C ALA A 593 10.06 40.88 -20.41
N SER A 594 10.17 40.91 -19.08
CA SER A 594 9.12 41.42 -18.20
C SER A 594 8.81 42.90 -18.47
N GLN A 595 9.82 43.78 -18.52
CA GLN A 595 9.60 45.21 -18.77
C GLN A 595 8.89 45.48 -20.09
N ARG A 596 9.31 44.80 -21.17
CA ARG A 596 8.68 44.94 -22.49
C ARG A 596 7.26 44.40 -22.52
N LEU A 597 7.01 43.28 -21.83
CA LEU A 597 5.68 42.67 -21.74
C LEU A 597 4.64 43.64 -21.18
N PHE A 598 5.03 44.55 -20.29
CA PHE A 598 4.16 45.57 -19.70
C PHE A 598 4.42 47.00 -20.21
N GLY A 599 5.16 47.15 -21.31
CA GLY A 599 5.40 48.46 -21.95
C GLY A 599 6.24 49.44 -21.12
N LEU A 600 7.01 48.95 -20.15
CA LEU A 600 7.93 49.73 -19.33
C LEU A 600 9.22 50.04 -20.08
N LYS A 601 9.84 51.19 -19.78
CA LYS A 601 11.07 51.61 -20.44
C LYS A 601 12.30 51.15 -19.67
N GLU A 602 13.15 50.41 -20.37
CA GLU A 602 14.43 49.93 -19.88
C GLU A 602 15.28 51.10 -19.32
N GLY A 603 15.53 51.08 -18.01
CA GLY A 603 16.41 52.05 -17.32
C GLY A 603 15.78 53.37 -16.84
N GLU A 604 14.51 53.68 -17.17
CA GLU A 604 13.81 54.87 -16.66
C GLU A 604 12.91 54.56 -15.44
N ASP A 605 12.32 53.37 -15.36
CA ASP A 605 11.31 52.99 -14.33
C ASP A 605 11.88 52.29 -13.07
N GLY A 606 13.22 52.29 -12.91
CA GLY A 606 13.92 51.63 -11.80
C GLY A 606 14.17 50.13 -11.99
N ASP A 607 14.85 49.51 -11.01
CA ASP A 607 15.31 48.10 -11.04
C ASP A 607 14.21 47.06 -10.76
N GLN A 608 12.95 47.46 -10.55
CA GLN A 608 11.87 46.53 -10.21
C GLN A 608 11.06 46.15 -11.45
N ALA A 609 11.47 45.05 -12.09
CA ALA A 609 10.68 44.43 -13.15
C ALA A 609 9.36 43.87 -12.57
N PRO A 610 8.25 43.90 -13.33
CA PRO A 610 7.00 43.25 -12.94
C PRO A 610 7.21 41.80 -12.54
N HIS A 611 6.70 41.41 -11.37
CA HIS A 611 6.80 40.06 -10.84
C HIS A 611 6.04 39.10 -11.76
N CYS A 612 6.76 38.22 -12.45
CA CYS A 612 6.24 37.23 -13.39
C CYS A 612 6.65 35.83 -12.95
N ILE A 613 5.91 34.83 -13.43
CA ILE A 613 6.36 33.44 -13.41
C ILE A 613 7.38 33.24 -14.52
N VAL A 614 8.48 32.53 -14.24
CA VAL A 614 9.48 32.14 -15.23
C VAL A 614 9.61 30.63 -15.25
N PHE A 615 9.31 30.01 -16.39
CA PHE A 615 9.49 28.57 -16.63
C PHE A 615 10.88 28.30 -17.24
N GLU A 616 11.67 27.43 -16.61
CA GLU A 616 13.05 27.11 -17.03
C GLU A 616 13.45 25.67 -16.66
N ASP A 617 13.99 24.91 -17.60
CA ASP A 617 14.59 23.58 -17.43
C ASP A 617 16.04 23.53 -16.90
N SER A 618 16.74 24.67 -16.85
CA SER A 618 18.17 24.77 -16.56
C SER A 618 18.46 25.49 -15.23
N VAL A 619 19.50 25.00 -14.53
CA VAL A 619 19.95 25.59 -13.25
C VAL A 619 20.31 27.07 -13.41
N ASN A 620 20.96 27.42 -14.51
CA ASN A 620 21.38 28.79 -14.77
C ASN A 620 20.20 29.72 -15.01
N GLY A 621 19.13 29.26 -15.65
CA GLY A 621 18.02 30.16 -15.91
C GLY A 621 17.05 30.31 -14.75
N TYR A 622 16.70 29.26 -14.00
CA TYR A 622 15.89 29.49 -12.79
C TYR A 622 16.66 30.38 -11.79
N THR A 623 17.98 30.20 -11.68
CA THR A 623 18.84 31.07 -10.86
C THR A 623 18.80 32.52 -11.36
N ALA A 624 18.82 32.73 -12.68
CA ALA A 624 18.70 34.06 -13.27
C ALA A 624 17.31 34.68 -13.06
N ALA A 625 16.24 33.87 -13.08
CA ALA A 625 14.88 34.32 -12.77
C ALA A 625 14.77 34.79 -11.31
N ASN A 626 15.31 34.02 -10.36
CA ASN A 626 15.32 34.39 -8.94
C ASN A 626 16.14 35.65 -8.69
N ALA A 627 17.31 35.76 -9.34
CA ALA A 627 18.11 36.99 -9.30
C ALA A 627 17.42 38.19 -9.98
N ALA A 628 16.46 37.95 -10.87
CA ALA A 628 15.62 38.97 -11.49
C ALA A 628 14.47 39.43 -10.58
N GLY A 629 14.25 38.75 -9.44
CA GLY A 629 13.11 38.98 -8.56
C GLY A 629 11.81 38.46 -9.16
N MET A 630 11.88 37.35 -9.89
CA MET A 630 10.73 36.63 -10.47
C MET A 630 10.44 35.37 -9.67
N HIS A 631 9.26 34.78 -9.88
CA HIS A 631 8.91 33.45 -9.36
C HIS A 631 9.36 32.39 -10.36
N SER A 632 10.31 31.54 -9.99
CA SER A 632 10.88 30.51 -10.86
C SER A 632 10.18 29.16 -10.70
N ILE A 633 9.82 28.57 -11.84
CA ILE A 633 9.37 27.19 -11.94
C ILE A 633 10.42 26.42 -12.73
N ALA A 634 11.14 25.54 -12.03
CA ALA A 634 12.16 24.70 -12.64
C ALA A 634 11.54 23.43 -13.25
N ILE A 635 11.94 23.09 -14.49
CA ILE A 635 11.42 21.94 -15.23
C ILE A 635 12.54 20.99 -15.67
N PRO A 636 13.21 20.28 -14.75
CA PRO A 636 14.33 19.43 -15.09
C PRO A 636 13.92 18.29 -16.04
N ASP A 637 14.69 18.09 -17.11
CA ASP A 637 14.50 16.94 -18.00
C ASP A 637 14.84 15.63 -17.27
N VAL A 638 13.82 14.82 -17.01
CA VAL A 638 13.92 13.53 -16.30
C VAL A 638 14.77 12.49 -17.04
N ARG A 639 14.99 12.63 -18.35
CA ARG A 639 15.88 11.76 -19.14
C ARG A 639 17.35 12.08 -18.85
N ILE A 640 17.63 13.32 -18.46
CA ILE A 640 18.95 13.81 -18.09
C ILE A 640 19.19 13.54 -16.61
N HIS A 641 18.29 14.02 -15.75
CA HIS A 641 18.34 13.92 -14.29
C HIS A 641 17.42 12.82 -13.78
N THR A 642 17.82 11.56 -13.98
CA THR A 642 17.00 10.37 -13.63
C THR A 642 16.87 10.16 -12.13
N ASP A 643 17.91 10.51 -11.37
CA ASP A 643 17.93 10.41 -9.91
C ASP A 643 17.22 11.59 -9.26
N GLU A 644 16.30 11.31 -8.34
CA GLU A 644 15.52 12.32 -7.63
C GLU A 644 16.40 13.15 -6.69
N ALA A 645 17.34 12.52 -5.99
CA ALA A 645 18.26 13.24 -5.10
C ALA A 645 19.10 14.26 -5.89
N GLN A 646 19.56 13.89 -7.09
CA GLN A 646 20.23 14.81 -8.00
C GLN A 646 19.32 15.97 -8.46
N ARG A 647 18.03 15.72 -8.77
CA ARG A 647 17.09 16.80 -9.13
C ARG A 647 16.90 17.78 -7.98
N VAL A 648 16.72 17.28 -6.77
CA VAL A 648 16.59 18.12 -5.56
C VAL A 648 17.86 18.93 -5.32
N GLU A 649 19.04 18.33 -5.47
CA GLU A 649 20.32 19.01 -5.30
C GLU A 649 20.50 20.17 -6.30
N LEU A 650 20.13 19.96 -7.56
CA LEU A 650 20.36 20.92 -8.64
C LEU A 650 19.27 22.01 -8.73
N PHE A 651 18.00 21.63 -8.54
CA PHE A 651 16.84 22.48 -8.81
C PHE A 651 16.06 22.89 -7.57
N GLY A 652 16.33 22.31 -6.40
CA GLY A 652 15.59 22.59 -5.14
C GLY A 652 15.74 24.01 -4.58
N LYS A 653 16.41 24.92 -5.30
CA LYS A 653 16.44 26.37 -4.98
C LYS A 653 15.52 27.21 -5.88
N ALA A 654 14.82 26.59 -6.83
CA ALA A 654 13.72 27.23 -7.53
C ALA A 654 12.55 27.45 -6.56
N ASP A 655 11.62 28.34 -6.90
CA ASP A 655 10.43 28.57 -6.06
C ASP A 655 9.45 27.39 -6.18
N GLU A 656 9.39 26.77 -7.36
CA GLU A 656 8.65 25.55 -7.65
C GLU A 656 9.50 24.62 -8.54
N VAL A 657 9.34 23.30 -8.41
CA VAL A 657 9.97 22.30 -9.28
C VAL A 657 8.89 21.33 -9.77
N ILE A 658 8.70 21.26 -11.08
CA ILE A 658 7.78 20.32 -11.74
C ILE A 658 8.54 19.53 -12.81
N THR A 659 8.14 18.30 -13.14
CA THR A 659 8.86 17.49 -14.15
C THR A 659 8.27 17.58 -15.55
N SER A 660 7.14 18.28 -15.70
CA SER A 660 6.44 18.50 -16.96
C SER A 660 5.52 19.71 -16.83
N LEU A 661 5.33 20.48 -17.92
CA LEU A 661 4.34 21.57 -17.96
C LEU A 661 2.90 21.08 -17.72
N THR A 662 2.62 19.78 -17.86
CA THR A 662 1.31 19.19 -17.54
C THR A 662 0.98 19.23 -16.04
N GLN A 663 1.97 19.41 -15.15
CA GLN A 663 1.76 19.53 -13.70
C GLN A 663 1.45 20.98 -13.27
N PHE A 664 1.64 21.96 -14.15
CA PHE A 664 1.44 23.36 -13.80
C PHE A 664 -0.04 23.69 -13.56
N GLN A 665 -0.36 24.12 -12.32
CA GLN A 665 -1.70 24.53 -11.92
C GLN A 665 -1.84 26.05 -11.97
N ILE A 666 -2.47 26.56 -13.02
CA ILE A 666 -2.65 28.01 -13.25
C ILE A 666 -3.44 28.71 -12.14
N ASP A 667 -4.29 27.98 -11.40
CA ASP A 667 -5.16 28.50 -10.35
C ASP A 667 -4.44 28.72 -9.01
N ASN A 668 -3.19 28.28 -8.86
CA ASN A 668 -2.38 28.46 -7.65
C ASN A 668 -1.83 29.90 -7.49
N TYR A 669 -2.11 30.78 -8.46
CA TYR A 669 -1.52 32.10 -8.57
C TYR A 669 -2.57 33.21 -8.62
N ASP A 670 -2.28 34.35 -7.96
CA ASP A 670 -3.10 35.56 -8.07
C ASP A 670 -2.61 36.40 -9.26
N TRP A 671 -3.27 36.21 -10.42
CA TRP A 671 -2.94 36.91 -11.65
C TRP A 671 -3.46 38.35 -11.61
N LEU A 672 -2.56 39.30 -11.39
CA LEU A 672 -2.82 40.74 -11.38
C LEU A 672 -2.92 41.29 -12.82
N LEU A 673 -3.99 40.92 -13.52
CA LEU A 673 -4.28 41.23 -14.93
C LEU A 673 -4.64 42.70 -15.20
#